data_AF-A0A1G2VSW8-F1
#
_entry.id   AF-A0A1G2VSW8-F1
#
_cell.length_a   1.000
_cell.length_b   1.000
_cell.length_c   1.000
_cell.angle_alpha   90.00
_cell.angle_beta   90.00
_cell.angle_gamma   90.00
#
_symmetry.space_group_name_H-M   'P 1'
#
loop_
_entity.id
_entity.type
_entity.pdbx_description
1 polymer ?
#
loop_
_entity_poly.entity_id
_entity_poly.type
_entity_poly.pdbx_seq_one_letter_code
_entity_poly.pdbx_strand_id
1 'polypeptide(L)'
;MEPLLDNELGSFLVNGFGDRYLHPVNRTTFNQIGYENSFSEFFGNDYLKRDSLYVVIGTDSGLFISNLLKMGLPAGSKFIFVELPEIMIRLPEVVGLEPQDEKISVVTFDQLIPSLAASRFDDYVYLETVNIVRSMAAMEAFLPEYWELAELVSGAVRGEFWSRSMVLSHKNFLLRKMENLGENRISAGHLKGIFVGKTAVLLAGGPSLDVLLPWIKENRDRIVVLAASRISKRLLEVGLDPHVIFTVDPHPVSFDVSRHMLDFAEKTLLIHADYASPPLIGQWRGKSAYLGTLLMGNEALDGEIVPFTGPTVSNAAFSFAVDMGFSQILLAGVDFCFSKEGYTHAKGSSEHDKGPRVGNLLRVETNDGGIADTIEDYLVARNIMEAQCLNARSQGCRIINLSASAARIDGVDYLPPIAVPFEALSVPFETMIINIFPVESAESRIVHYRQTLSNLLRCKEKLILIDRLCREALKANEKLFNAGKGPNFKYKKKLDQIELSLDKELREFSTIVKRYGIAKFLQVSANPRGEEWSARDLAHFGKEYYSAYRGATEEMLKLISDSERRLNARLEEEKATPDFECLFKQWTEDQQPGRALLWKECHADAFEKCSDRIKDKFEETLGVFNRLMRGEMHLSAKFENRLNEAADVKAKAIQLFRKKDKAGLVQLKESLELAAQTGPELESVRWLTEACLARMDGRLEDSLEHYQKIIDREDGALLEDALLAVVALSFERKEIDNAFLALECLMGLSIAYAPKYAELLRAAGMVEKSLEIYAGYLEQCPVDIPTMMRLGDYYRELNCLEGAQMAYRHVLEVDPDNQAAKKVLEDVSVCQ
;
A
#
# COMPACT_ATOMS: atom_id res chain seq x y z
N MET A 1 -1.52 29.24 0.46
CA MET A 1 -1.58 29.01 -1.00
C MET A 1 -1.84 30.35 -1.62
N GLU A 2 -0.79 31.03 -2.10
CA GLU A 2 -0.98 31.84 -3.30
C GLU A 2 -0.83 30.84 -4.46
N PRO A 3 -1.80 30.75 -5.38
CA PRO A 3 -1.60 29.96 -6.59
C PRO A 3 -0.38 30.50 -7.32
N LEU A 4 0.43 29.60 -7.90
CA LEU A 4 1.45 29.98 -8.87
C LEU A 4 0.75 30.86 -9.92
N LEU A 5 1.06 32.16 -9.93
CA LEU A 5 0.60 33.05 -10.98
C LEU A 5 1.14 32.49 -12.30
N ASP A 6 0.33 32.55 -13.37
CA ASP A 6 0.64 32.02 -14.72
C ASP A 6 2.05 32.41 -15.24
N ASN A 7 2.59 33.53 -14.72
CA ASN A 7 3.93 34.04 -15.01
C ASN A 7 5.11 33.23 -14.41
N GLU A 8 4.91 32.33 -13.45
CA GLU A 8 6.00 31.53 -12.85
C GLU A 8 6.29 30.22 -13.59
N LEU A 9 5.33 29.68 -14.35
CA LEU A 9 5.51 28.46 -15.15
C LEU A 9 6.31 28.71 -16.44
N GLY A 10 6.32 29.96 -16.92
CA GLY A 10 6.98 30.37 -18.15
C GLY A 10 6.28 29.88 -19.43
N SER A 11 6.98 30.03 -20.56
CA SER A 11 6.54 29.52 -21.85
C SER A 11 6.97 28.07 -22.07
N PHE A 12 6.24 27.35 -22.92
CA PHE A 12 6.68 26.04 -23.39
C PHE A 12 7.99 26.16 -24.15
N LEU A 13 8.98 25.36 -23.74
CA LEU A 13 10.22 25.18 -24.47
C LEU A 13 10.09 24.04 -25.46
N VAL A 14 10.96 24.03 -26.48
CA VAL A 14 11.08 22.94 -27.44
C VAL A 14 12.50 22.41 -27.39
N ASN A 15 12.69 21.13 -27.08
CA ASN A 15 14.03 20.52 -27.13
C ASN A 15 14.45 20.20 -28.59
N GLY A 16 15.68 19.69 -28.76
CA GLY A 16 16.21 19.27 -30.06
C GLY A 16 15.44 18.12 -30.74
N PHE A 17 14.52 17.45 -30.05
CA PHE A 17 13.68 16.37 -30.57
C PHE A 17 12.27 16.84 -30.95
N GLY A 18 11.93 18.11 -30.70
CA GLY A 18 10.61 18.67 -30.97
C GLY A 18 9.60 18.47 -29.83
N ASP A 19 10.02 17.96 -28.68
CA ASP A 19 9.16 17.82 -27.51
C ASP A 19 8.88 19.20 -26.92
N ARG A 20 7.58 19.53 -26.76
CA ARG A 20 7.13 20.77 -26.13
C ARG A 20 6.82 20.52 -24.65
N TYR A 21 7.50 21.23 -23.74
CA TYR A 21 7.34 21.02 -22.30
C TYR A 21 7.51 22.31 -21.49
N LEU A 22 7.02 22.31 -20.25
CA LEU A 22 7.26 23.39 -19.28
C LEU A 22 8.53 23.07 -18.49
N HIS A 23 9.50 23.99 -18.50
CA HIS A 23 10.78 23.80 -17.79
C HIS A 23 10.59 23.51 -16.29
N PRO A 24 9.68 24.17 -15.54
CA PRO A 24 9.46 23.85 -14.13
C PRO A 24 8.91 22.44 -13.85
N VAL A 25 8.24 21.82 -14.83
CA VAL A 25 7.62 20.50 -14.70
C VAL A 25 8.64 19.40 -14.99
N ASN A 26 9.39 19.52 -16.09
CA ASN A 26 10.21 18.43 -16.61
C ASN A 26 11.71 18.75 -16.68
N ARG A 27 12.14 19.99 -16.46
CA ARG A 27 13.54 20.47 -16.64
C ARG A 27 14.17 19.89 -17.91
N THR A 28 15.41 19.44 -17.82
CA THR A 28 16.19 18.92 -18.95
C THR A 28 16.00 17.41 -19.16
N THR A 29 15.02 16.76 -18.51
CA THR A 29 14.86 15.30 -18.51
C THR A 29 14.83 14.71 -19.92
N PHE A 30 14.24 15.41 -20.88
CA PHE A 30 14.08 14.91 -22.25
C PHE A 30 15.17 15.40 -23.23
N ASN A 31 16.10 16.24 -22.79
CA ASN A 31 17.03 16.92 -23.70
C ASN A 31 18.10 16.01 -24.31
N GLN A 32 18.37 14.84 -23.70
CA GLN A 32 19.42 13.94 -24.18
C GLN A 32 18.93 12.95 -25.24
N ILE A 33 17.74 12.37 -25.05
CA ILE A 33 17.24 11.26 -25.89
C ILE A 33 15.80 11.45 -26.38
N GLY A 34 15.12 12.54 -26.00
CA GLY A 34 13.74 12.82 -26.34
C GLY A 34 12.73 12.07 -25.46
N TYR A 35 11.48 12.51 -25.48
CA TYR A 35 10.42 11.97 -24.62
C TYR A 35 10.11 10.50 -24.91
N GLU A 36 9.98 10.11 -26.18
CA GLU A 36 9.57 8.74 -26.57
C GLU A 36 10.58 7.67 -26.11
N ASN A 37 11.88 7.97 -26.20
CA ASN A 37 12.93 7.06 -25.72
C ASN A 37 13.01 7.06 -24.19
N SER A 38 12.90 8.22 -23.54
CA SER A 38 12.85 8.32 -22.08
C SER A 38 11.68 7.50 -21.52
N PHE A 39 10.49 7.65 -22.12
CA PHE A 39 9.31 6.88 -21.78
C PHE A 39 9.55 5.37 -21.88
N SER A 40 10.18 4.92 -22.98
CA SER A 40 10.48 3.51 -23.20
C SER A 40 11.52 2.94 -22.22
N GLU A 41 12.50 3.75 -21.81
CA GLU A 41 13.51 3.37 -20.81
C GLU A 41 12.91 3.23 -19.41
N PHE A 42 12.04 4.16 -19.02
CA PHE A 42 11.41 4.17 -17.70
C PHE A 42 10.29 3.15 -17.54
N PHE A 43 9.42 3.00 -18.54
CA PHE A 43 8.22 2.16 -18.45
C PHE A 43 8.36 0.80 -19.13
N GLY A 44 9.29 0.66 -20.08
CA GLY A 44 9.48 -0.55 -20.88
C GLY A 44 8.50 -0.70 -22.05
N ASN A 45 8.81 -1.59 -23.00
CA ASN A 45 8.04 -1.75 -24.25
C ASN A 45 6.68 -2.46 -24.08
N ASP A 46 6.50 -3.27 -23.03
CA ASP A 46 5.26 -4.04 -22.76
C ASP A 46 4.42 -3.43 -21.64
N TYR A 47 4.57 -2.12 -21.41
CA TYR A 47 3.97 -1.41 -20.28
C TYR A 47 2.44 -1.42 -20.29
N LEU A 48 1.84 -1.23 -21.47
CA LEU A 48 0.40 -1.04 -21.63
C LEU A 48 -0.32 -2.36 -21.93
N LYS A 49 -1.02 -2.87 -20.92
CA LYS A 49 -1.90 -4.05 -20.98
C LYS A 49 -3.32 -3.68 -21.37
N ARG A 50 -4.02 -4.65 -21.99
CA ARG A 50 -5.46 -4.59 -22.28
C ARG A 50 -6.28 -4.67 -20.98
N ASP A 51 -7.56 -4.28 -21.07
CA ASP A 51 -8.55 -4.40 -19.98
C ASP A 51 -8.05 -3.83 -18.63
N SER A 52 -7.31 -2.71 -18.68
CA SER A 52 -6.63 -2.12 -17.54
C SER A 52 -7.06 -0.67 -17.31
N LEU A 53 -7.14 -0.25 -16.04
CA LEU A 53 -7.33 1.15 -15.67
C LEU A 53 -5.99 1.72 -15.23
N TYR A 54 -5.59 2.83 -15.84
CA TYR A 54 -4.39 3.57 -15.47
C TYR A 54 -4.80 4.89 -14.81
N VAL A 55 -4.44 5.06 -13.55
CA VAL A 55 -4.49 6.35 -12.85
C VAL A 55 -3.09 6.94 -12.90
N VAL A 56 -2.88 7.91 -13.78
CA VAL A 56 -1.58 8.51 -14.05
C VAL A 56 -1.48 9.84 -13.33
N ILE A 57 -0.46 10.02 -12.51
CA ILE A 57 -0.18 11.25 -11.78
C ILE A 57 0.77 12.09 -12.63
N GLY A 58 0.30 13.25 -13.08
CA GLY A 58 1.01 14.12 -14.01
C GLY A 58 0.91 13.69 -15.47
N THR A 59 1.09 14.64 -16.37
CA THR A 59 0.99 14.46 -17.83
C THR A 59 2.30 14.66 -18.57
N ASP A 60 3.38 14.99 -17.86
CA ASP A 60 4.66 15.41 -18.43
C ASP A 60 4.49 16.58 -19.40
N SER A 61 3.85 17.66 -18.93
CA SER A 61 3.50 18.83 -19.74
C SER A 61 2.61 18.50 -20.96
N GLY A 62 1.85 17.40 -20.91
CA GLY A 62 1.02 16.89 -22.01
C GLY A 62 1.72 15.89 -22.95
N LEU A 63 3.02 15.63 -22.78
CA LEU A 63 3.77 14.70 -23.63
C LEU A 63 3.35 13.24 -23.43
N PHE A 64 2.96 12.85 -22.21
CA PHE A 64 2.47 11.49 -21.95
C PHE A 64 1.22 11.20 -22.78
N ILE A 65 0.25 12.12 -22.75
CA ILE A 65 -1.00 11.95 -23.48
C ILE A 65 -0.71 11.91 -24.99
N SER A 66 0.11 12.83 -25.49
CA SER A 66 0.50 12.88 -26.90
C SER A 66 1.15 11.58 -27.37
N ASN A 67 2.08 11.03 -26.59
CA ASN A 67 2.73 9.76 -26.90
C ASN A 67 1.74 8.59 -26.86
N LEU A 68 0.85 8.54 -25.88
CA LEU A 68 -0.19 7.52 -25.76
C LEU A 68 -1.14 7.52 -26.97
N LEU A 69 -1.53 8.72 -27.44
CA LEU A 69 -2.36 8.88 -28.64
C LEU A 69 -1.64 8.40 -29.91
N LYS A 70 -0.32 8.61 -30.02
CA LYS A 70 0.49 8.09 -31.13
C LYS A 70 0.60 6.56 -31.11
N MET A 71 0.85 5.97 -29.94
CA MET A 71 1.00 4.51 -29.77
C MET A 71 -0.33 3.75 -29.95
N GLY A 72 -1.45 4.40 -29.64
CA GLY A 72 -2.77 3.80 -29.63
C GLY A 72 -3.13 3.18 -28.28
N LEU A 73 -4.41 3.29 -27.92
CA LEU A 73 -4.94 2.81 -26.65
C LEU A 73 -5.19 1.30 -26.68
N PRO A 74 -4.71 0.52 -25.67
CA PRO A 74 -5.06 -0.88 -25.57
C PRO A 74 -6.57 -1.08 -25.42
N ALA A 75 -7.12 -2.09 -26.10
CA ALA A 75 -8.55 -2.39 -26.02
C ALA A 75 -8.99 -2.67 -24.57
N GLY A 76 -10.18 -2.18 -24.20
CA GLY A 76 -10.76 -2.32 -22.86
C GLY A 76 -10.12 -1.46 -21.78
N SER A 77 -9.11 -0.65 -22.11
CA SER A 77 -8.36 0.14 -21.13
C SER A 77 -8.82 1.59 -21.07
N LYS A 78 -8.67 2.20 -19.88
CA LYS A 78 -9.01 3.59 -19.59
C LYS A 78 -7.86 4.29 -18.87
N PHE A 79 -7.73 5.58 -19.08
CA PHE A 79 -6.71 6.44 -18.50
C PHE A 79 -7.37 7.63 -17.79
N ILE A 80 -7.00 7.81 -16.52
CA ILE A 80 -7.38 8.96 -15.71
C ILE A 80 -6.07 9.64 -15.32
N PHE A 81 -5.75 10.74 -16.00
CA PHE A 81 -4.63 11.60 -15.66
C PHE A 81 -5.07 12.55 -14.54
N VAL A 82 -4.37 12.54 -13.42
CA VAL A 82 -4.57 13.50 -12.34
C VAL A 82 -3.46 14.55 -12.43
N GLU A 83 -3.85 15.81 -12.65
CA GLU A 83 -2.94 16.91 -12.95
C GLU A 83 -3.14 18.09 -12.00
N LEU A 84 -2.09 18.88 -11.81
CA LEU A 84 -2.14 20.15 -11.09
C LEU A 84 -3.03 21.15 -11.85
N PRO A 85 -3.90 21.92 -11.17
CA PRO A 85 -4.83 22.84 -11.83
C PRO A 85 -4.15 23.82 -12.79
N GLU A 86 -2.97 24.32 -12.41
CA GLU A 86 -2.20 25.30 -13.19
C GLU A 86 -1.65 24.70 -14.48
N ILE A 87 -1.22 23.43 -14.45
CA ILE A 87 -0.73 22.72 -15.63
C ILE A 87 -1.91 22.32 -16.53
N MET A 88 -3.02 21.88 -15.93
CA MET A 88 -4.22 21.45 -16.65
C MET A 88 -4.78 22.53 -17.58
N ILE A 89 -4.77 23.80 -17.16
CA ILE A 89 -5.25 24.94 -17.98
C ILE A 89 -4.35 25.18 -19.20
N ARG A 90 -3.07 24.83 -19.12
CA ARG A 90 -2.07 25.02 -20.19
C ARG A 90 -2.01 23.84 -21.17
N LEU A 91 -2.58 22.69 -20.83
CA LEU A 91 -2.56 21.49 -21.70
C LEU A 91 -3.10 21.70 -23.12
N PRO A 92 -4.16 22.51 -23.37
CA PRO A 92 -4.65 22.76 -24.72
C PRO A 92 -3.59 23.34 -25.68
N GLU A 93 -2.52 23.96 -25.17
CA GLU A 93 -1.42 24.49 -25.99
C GLU A 93 -0.54 23.39 -26.61
N VAL A 94 -0.59 22.17 -26.06
CA VAL A 94 0.26 21.03 -26.45
C VAL A 94 -0.56 19.84 -26.92
N VAL A 95 -1.65 19.54 -26.22
CA VAL A 95 -2.54 18.42 -26.54
C VAL A 95 -3.87 18.99 -27.01
N GLY A 96 -4.20 18.82 -28.29
CA GLY A 96 -5.47 19.25 -28.89
C GLY A 96 -6.66 18.43 -28.41
N LEU A 97 -6.87 18.34 -27.09
CA LEU A 97 -7.97 17.63 -26.45
C LEU A 97 -9.22 18.51 -26.47
N GLU A 98 -10.10 18.26 -27.43
CA GLU A 98 -11.52 18.62 -27.33
C GLU A 98 -12.20 17.73 -26.25
N PRO A 99 -13.37 18.10 -25.69
CA PRO A 99 -13.88 17.57 -24.43
C PRO A 99 -14.06 16.03 -24.39
N GLN A 100 -13.42 15.40 -23.39
CA GLN A 100 -13.60 14.03 -22.85
C GLN A 100 -13.88 12.90 -23.85
N ASP A 101 -12.81 12.33 -24.42
CA ASP A 101 -12.84 10.94 -24.90
C ASP A 101 -13.18 10.02 -23.70
N GLU A 102 -14.17 9.12 -23.83
CA GLU A 102 -14.57 8.19 -22.76
C GLU A 102 -13.41 7.32 -22.23
N LYS A 103 -12.31 7.22 -22.97
CA LYS A 103 -11.11 6.44 -22.61
C LYS A 103 -10.00 7.24 -21.96
N ILE A 104 -9.92 8.56 -22.17
CA ILE A 104 -8.89 9.43 -21.59
C ILE A 104 -9.58 10.61 -20.89
N SER A 105 -9.38 10.70 -19.58
CA SER A 105 -9.81 11.84 -18.79
C SER A 105 -8.60 12.50 -18.15
N VAL A 106 -8.59 13.83 -18.12
CA VAL A 106 -7.65 14.63 -17.34
C VAL A 106 -8.45 15.36 -16.28
N VAL A 107 -8.09 15.18 -15.02
CA VAL A 107 -8.86 15.62 -13.85
C VAL A 107 -7.94 16.21 -12.80
N THR A 108 -8.52 17.03 -11.92
CA THR A 108 -7.86 17.47 -10.69
C THR A 108 -8.10 16.46 -9.57
N PHE A 109 -7.36 16.56 -8.46
CA PHE A 109 -7.48 15.61 -7.35
C PHE A 109 -8.90 15.54 -6.75
N ASP A 110 -9.58 16.68 -6.60
CA ASP A 110 -10.96 16.74 -6.10
C ASP A 110 -11.97 16.03 -7.02
N GLN A 111 -11.62 15.87 -8.30
CA GLN A 111 -12.42 15.18 -9.31
C GLN A 111 -12.06 13.70 -9.46
N LEU A 112 -11.02 13.20 -8.77
CA LEU A 112 -10.52 11.83 -8.91
C LEU A 112 -11.58 10.79 -8.51
N ILE A 113 -12.13 10.89 -7.29
CA ILE A 113 -13.07 9.89 -6.76
C ILE A 113 -14.35 9.80 -7.62
N PRO A 114 -15.01 10.93 -8.00
CA PRO A 114 -16.11 10.90 -8.96
C PRO A 114 -15.74 10.23 -10.30
N SER A 115 -14.54 10.51 -10.81
CA SER A 115 -14.05 9.94 -12.07
C SER A 115 -13.79 8.44 -11.99
N LEU A 116 -13.25 7.95 -10.87
CA LEU A 116 -13.12 6.52 -10.59
C LEU A 116 -14.51 5.86 -10.62
N ALA A 117 -15.49 6.42 -9.90
CA ALA A 117 -16.85 5.88 -9.89
C ALA A 117 -17.48 5.82 -11.30
N ALA A 118 -17.27 6.86 -12.13
CA ALA A 118 -17.74 6.89 -13.52
C ALA A 118 -16.99 5.92 -14.45
N SER A 119 -15.76 5.54 -14.11
CA SER A 119 -14.91 4.71 -14.97
C SER A 119 -15.30 3.23 -15.02
N ARG A 120 -16.23 2.77 -14.18
CA ARG A 120 -16.46 1.35 -13.82
C ARG A 120 -15.28 0.76 -13.04
N PHE A 121 -14.74 1.53 -12.09
CA PHE A 121 -13.58 1.16 -11.27
C PHE A 121 -13.65 -0.27 -10.70
N ASP A 122 -14.83 -0.66 -10.19
CA ASP A 122 -15.09 -1.99 -9.64
C ASP A 122 -14.64 -3.11 -10.60
N ASP A 123 -14.97 -3.00 -11.89
CA ASP A 123 -14.63 -4.03 -12.89
C ASP A 123 -13.11 -4.23 -12.99
N TYR A 124 -12.33 -3.15 -12.96
CA TYR A 124 -10.86 -3.20 -13.00
C TYR A 124 -10.25 -3.68 -11.69
N VAL A 125 -10.84 -3.32 -10.54
CA VAL A 125 -10.44 -3.86 -9.24
C VAL A 125 -10.59 -5.38 -9.23
N TYR A 126 -11.71 -5.88 -9.77
CA TYR A 126 -11.98 -7.31 -9.86
C TYR A 126 -11.08 -8.08 -10.82
N LEU A 127 -10.55 -7.41 -11.84
CA LEU A 127 -9.55 -7.97 -12.74
C LEU A 127 -8.13 -7.89 -12.17
N GLU A 128 -7.91 -7.20 -11.04
CA GLU A 128 -6.59 -6.84 -10.52
C GLU A 128 -5.76 -6.04 -11.54
N THR A 129 -6.41 -5.20 -12.34
CA THR A 129 -5.80 -4.42 -13.44
C THR A 129 -5.87 -2.91 -13.23
N VAL A 130 -5.97 -2.44 -11.99
CA VAL A 130 -5.82 -1.03 -11.62
C VAL A 130 -4.34 -0.72 -11.42
N ASN A 131 -3.81 0.24 -12.18
CA ASN A 131 -2.40 0.64 -12.16
C ASN A 131 -2.31 2.12 -11.76
N ILE A 132 -1.59 2.40 -10.68
CA ILE A 132 -1.23 3.78 -10.28
C ILE A 132 0.15 4.06 -10.85
N VAL A 133 0.26 5.14 -11.62
CA VAL A 133 1.44 5.47 -12.41
C VAL A 133 1.89 6.87 -12.04
N ARG A 134 3.16 7.06 -11.71
CA ARG A 134 3.76 8.40 -11.67
C ARG A 134 4.31 8.71 -13.06
N SER A 135 3.98 9.86 -13.63
CA SER A 135 4.69 10.37 -14.82
C SER A 135 6.12 10.75 -14.44
N MET A 136 7.00 11.04 -15.40
CA MET A 136 8.37 11.44 -15.09
C MET A 136 8.41 12.75 -14.28
N ALA A 137 7.50 13.69 -14.53
CA ALA A 137 7.28 14.89 -13.72
C ALA A 137 6.93 14.56 -12.27
N ALA A 138 6.09 13.56 -12.03
CA ALA A 138 5.71 13.14 -10.68
C ALA A 138 6.77 12.25 -9.99
N MET A 139 7.63 11.57 -10.76
CA MET A 139 8.78 10.83 -10.24
C MET A 139 9.88 11.78 -9.77
N GLU A 140 10.24 12.76 -10.58
CA GLU A 140 11.30 13.74 -10.28
C GLU A 140 10.83 14.84 -9.33
N ALA A 141 9.55 15.21 -9.41
CA ALA A 141 8.89 16.22 -8.59
C ALA A 141 9.67 17.56 -8.50
N PHE A 142 10.24 18.01 -9.63
CA PHE A 142 10.93 19.31 -9.71
C PHE A 142 10.01 20.47 -9.33
N LEU A 143 8.73 20.36 -9.69
CA LEU A 143 7.64 21.13 -9.11
C LEU A 143 7.13 20.34 -7.88
N PRO A 144 7.44 20.78 -6.64
CA PRO A 144 7.21 19.97 -5.44
C PRO A 144 5.74 19.60 -5.18
N GLU A 145 4.82 20.34 -5.77
CA GLU A 145 3.38 20.12 -5.71
C GLU A 145 2.99 18.74 -6.30
N TYR A 146 3.76 18.21 -7.27
CA TYR A 146 3.55 16.85 -7.79
C TYR A 146 3.78 15.76 -6.76
N TRP A 147 4.66 15.99 -5.79
CA TRP A 147 4.90 15.03 -4.72
C TRP A 147 3.66 14.89 -3.84
N GLU A 148 3.06 16.03 -3.44
CA GLU A 148 1.84 16.03 -2.63
C GLU A 148 0.66 15.43 -3.43
N LEU A 149 0.56 15.77 -4.71
CA LEU A 149 -0.43 15.17 -5.60
C LEU A 149 -0.26 13.65 -5.70
N ALA A 150 0.96 13.16 -5.87
CA ALA A 150 1.24 11.73 -5.99
C ALA A 150 0.83 10.95 -4.75
N GLU A 151 1.03 11.53 -3.57
CA GLU A 151 0.61 10.94 -2.30
C GLU A 151 -0.90 10.92 -2.13
N LEU A 152 -1.54 12.06 -2.38
CA LEU A 152 -2.99 12.18 -2.28
C LEU A 152 -3.70 11.20 -3.23
N VAL A 153 -3.25 11.13 -4.49
CA VAL A 153 -3.80 10.21 -5.50
C VAL A 153 -3.53 8.76 -5.12
N SER A 154 -2.29 8.42 -4.76
CA SER A 154 -1.92 7.04 -4.43
C SER A 154 -2.73 6.51 -3.24
N GLY A 155 -2.89 7.33 -2.20
CA GLY A 155 -3.71 6.97 -1.04
C GLY A 155 -5.18 6.83 -1.40
N ALA A 156 -5.76 7.83 -2.06
CA ALA A 156 -7.16 7.79 -2.47
C ALA A 156 -7.50 6.54 -3.31
N VAL A 157 -6.70 6.22 -4.33
CA VAL A 157 -6.93 5.03 -5.18
C VAL A 157 -6.74 3.74 -4.39
N ARG A 158 -5.74 3.65 -3.50
CA ARG A 158 -5.53 2.47 -2.65
C ARG A 158 -6.68 2.29 -1.67
N GLY A 159 -7.17 3.34 -1.02
CA GLY A 159 -8.35 3.27 -0.16
C GLY A 159 -9.59 2.75 -0.91
N GLU A 160 -9.85 3.25 -2.12
CA GLU A 160 -10.93 2.78 -2.97
C GLU A 160 -10.73 1.31 -3.42
N PHE A 161 -9.49 0.91 -3.70
CA PHE A 161 -9.14 -0.48 -4.03
C PHE A 161 -9.36 -1.40 -2.82
N TRP A 162 -8.79 -1.08 -1.66
CA TRP A 162 -8.88 -1.88 -0.43
C TRP A 162 -10.32 -2.13 0.00
N SER A 163 -11.14 -1.07 0.02
CA SER A 163 -12.56 -1.17 0.40
C SER A 163 -13.36 -2.15 -0.48
N ARG A 164 -12.99 -2.29 -1.76
CA ARG A 164 -13.63 -3.22 -2.73
C ARG A 164 -12.97 -4.59 -2.80
N SER A 165 -11.64 -4.65 -2.64
CA SER A 165 -10.83 -5.88 -2.70
C SER A 165 -11.01 -6.81 -1.50
N MET A 166 -11.59 -6.33 -0.39
CA MET A 166 -12.03 -7.21 0.70
C MET A 166 -13.03 -8.29 0.22
N VAL A 167 -13.80 -8.02 -0.83
CA VAL A 167 -14.72 -8.98 -1.46
C VAL A 167 -13.97 -10.03 -2.30
N LEU A 168 -12.85 -9.68 -2.93
CA LEU A 168 -12.02 -10.61 -3.72
C LEU A 168 -11.18 -11.54 -2.83
N SER A 169 -10.73 -11.03 -1.68
CA SER A 169 -9.89 -11.76 -0.72
C SER A 169 -10.57 -13.01 -0.13
N HIS A 170 -11.90 -13.15 -0.29
CA HIS A 170 -12.66 -14.33 0.10
C HIS A 170 -12.07 -15.64 -0.43
N LYS A 171 -11.49 -15.67 -1.63
CA LYS A 171 -10.88 -16.89 -2.19
C LYS A 171 -9.71 -17.38 -1.32
N ASN A 172 -8.80 -16.47 -0.95
CA ASN A 172 -7.63 -16.80 -0.14
C ASN A 172 -8.05 -17.18 1.30
N PHE A 173 -8.97 -16.42 1.91
CA PHE A 173 -9.48 -16.76 3.24
C PHE A 173 -10.16 -18.14 3.26
N LEU A 174 -10.96 -18.46 2.23
CA LEU A 174 -11.60 -19.78 2.11
C LEU A 174 -10.55 -20.89 1.96
N LEU A 175 -9.54 -20.69 1.11
CA LEU A 175 -8.45 -21.63 0.93
C LEU A 175 -7.74 -21.94 2.26
N ARG A 176 -7.29 -20.92 2.98
CA ARG A 176 -6.60 -21.09 4.27
C ARG A 176 -7.48 -21.74 5.32
N LYS A 177 -8.76 -21.36 5.38
CA LYS A 177 -9.74 -21.98 6.26
C LYS A 177 -9.93 -23.48 5.99
N MET A 178 -9.92 -23.88 4.72
CA MET A 178 -9.98 -25.29 4.31
C MET A 178 -8.72 -26.06 4.71
N GLU A 179 -7.54 -25.43 4.60
CA GLU A 179 -6.26 -26.00 5.03
C GLU A 179 -6.21 -26.22 6.56
N ASN A 180 -6.86 -25.35 7.34
CA ASN A 180 -6.87 -25.38 8.81
C ASN A 180 -8.01 -26.21 9.45
N LEU A 181 -8.79 -26.96 8.68
CA LEU A 181 -9.97 -27.67 9.20
C LEU A 181 -9.66 -28.68 10.32
N GLY A 182 -8.47 -29.32 10.30
CA GLY A 182 -8.05 -30.22 11.38
C GLY A 182 -7.63 -29.45 12.64
N GLU A 183 -7.19 -28.23 12.47
CA GLU A 183 -6.56 -27.40 13.50
C GLU A 183 -7.58 -26.51 14.21
N ASN A 184 -8.62 -26.07 13.50
CA ASN A 184 -9.75 -25.30 14.03
C ASN A 184 -10.69 -26.19 14.88
N ARG A 185 -10.23 -26.65 16.05
CA ARG A 185 -10.97 -27.60 16.91
C ARG A 185 -11.84 -26.94 17.96
N ILE A 186 -11.30 -25.92 18.63
CA ILE A 186 -11.95 -25.28 19.78
C ILE A 186 -12.28 -23.84 19.43
N SER A 187 -13.55 -23.47 19.48
CA SER A 187 -13.96 -22.07 19.31
C SER A 187 -13.47 -21.23 20.50
N ALA A 188 -13.00 -20.03 20.21
CA ALA A 188 -12.65 -19.03 21.21
C ALA A 188 -13.87 -18.54 22.02
N GLY A 189 -15.10 -18.87 21.62
CA GLY A 189 -16.32 -18.52 22.34
C GLY A 189 -16.31 -18.93 23.81
N HIS A 190 -15.63 -20.03 24.16
CA HIS A 190 -15.43 -20.47 25.55
C HIS A 190 -14.75 -19.43 26.44
N LEU A 191 -14.04 -18.46 25.86
CA LEU A 191 -13.32 -17.42 26.60
C LEU A 191 -14.14 -16.14 26.79
N LYS A 192 -15.37 -16.06 26.26
CA LYS A 192 -16.19 -14.84 26.36
C LYS A 192 -16.64 -14.58 27.79
N GLY A 193 -16.49 -13.32 28.24
CA GLY A 193 -16.96 -12.86 29.55
C GLY A 193 -16.26 -13.47 30.78
N ILE A 194 -15.15 -14.20 30.64
CA ILE A 194 -14.49 -14.89 31.76
C ILE A 194 -13.53 -13.99 32.55
N PHE A 195 -13.19 -12.82 31.99
CA PHE A 195 -12.25 -11.85 32.57
C PHE A 195 -12.92 -10.56 33.09
N VAL A 196 -14.22 -10.60 33.40
CA VAL A 196 -14.95 -9.48 34.02
C VAL A 196 -14.23 -8.98 35.28
N GLY A 197 -14.03 -7.65 35.36
CA GLY A 197 -13.33 -6.97 36.45
C GLY A 197 -11.80 -7.02 36.38
N LYS A 198 -11.20 -7.79 35.46
CA LYS A 198 -9.74 -7.97 35.37
C LYS A 198 -9.10 -7.00 34.37
N THR A 199 -7.79 -6.85 34.48
CA THR A 199 -6.96 -6.05 33.57
C THR A 199 -6.12 -6.93 32.64
N ALA A 200 -6.10 -6.59 31.36
CA ALA A 200 -5.17 -7.14 30.37
C ALA A 200 -4.19 -6.07 29.88
N VAL A 201 -3.02 -6.50 29.41
CA VAL A 201 -2.11 -5.69 28.60
C VAL A 201 -1.94 -6.34 27.23
N LEU A 202 -2.21 -5.58 26.17
CA LEU A 202 -2.04 -5.99 24.79
C LEU A 202 -0.71 -5.45 24.24
N LEU A 203 0.16 -6.37 23.86
CA LEU A 203 1.48 -6.11 23.30
C LEU A 203 1.46 -6.22 21.78
N ALA A 204 1.86 -5.16 21.10
CA ALA A 204 1.99 -5.10 19.64
C ALA A 204 3.38 -4.60 19.20
N GLY A 205 3.66 -4.67 17.90
CA GLY A 205 5.00 -4.48 17.34
C GLY A 205 5.48 -3.05 17.15
N GLY A 206 4.80 -2.05 17.70
CA GLY A 206 5.17 -0.64 17.58
C GLY A 206 6.48 -0.29 18.32
N PRO A 207 7.21 0.74 17.88
CA PRO A 207 8.49 1.15 18.43
C PRO A 207 8.51 1.43 19.94
N SER A 208 7.37 1.79 20.55
CA SER A 208 7.30 2.08 21.98
C SER A 208 7.40 0.84 22.88
N LEU A 209 7.25 -0.37 22.32
CA LEU A 209 7.17 -1.61 23.10
C LEU A 209 8.38 -1.81 24.01
N ASP A 210 9.60 -1.61 23.49
CA ASP A 210 10.84 -1.93 24.20
C ASP A 210 11.00 -1.18 25.53
N VAL A 211 10.51 0.06 25.59
CA VAL A 211 10.55 0.89 26.81
C VAL A 211 9.58 0.36 27.88
N LEU A 212 8.53 -0.35 27.46
CA LEU A 212 7.47 -0.86 28.33
C LEU A 212 7.73 -2.29 28.84
N LEU A 213 8.55 -3.07 28.12
CA LEU A 213 8.82 -4.48 28.45
C LEU A 213 9.32 -4.73 29.89
N PRO A 214 10.23 -3.91 30.48
CA PRO A 214 10.67 -4.12 31.86
C PRO A 214 9.51 -4.10 32.86
N TRP A 215 8.61 -3.12 32.74
CA TRP A 215 7.44 -2.99 33.63
C TRP A 215 6.45 -4.13 33.43
N ILE A 216 6.22 -4.55 32.18
CA ILE A 216 5.33 -5.68 31.88
C ILE A 216 5.89 -6.97 32.48
N LYS A 217 7.21 -7.18 32.38
CA LYS A 217 7.88 -8.35 32.96
C LYS A 217 7.76 -8.41 34.46
N GLU A 218 7.92 -7.28 35.16
CA GLU A 218 7.75 -7.18 36.61
C GLU A 218 6.30 -7.46 37.05
N ASN A 219 5.31 -7.13 36.20
CA ASN A 219 3.90 -7.29 36.51
C ASN A 219 3.25 -8.50 35.85
N ARG A 220 4.01 -9.36 35.15
CA ARG A 220 3.48 -10.47 34.34
C ARG A 220 2.46 -11.30 35.12
N ASP A 221 2.79 -11.71 36.35
CA ASP A 221 1.94 -12.59 37.15
C ASP A 221 0.70 -11.88 37.73
N ARG A 222 0.63 -10.55 37.61
CA ARG A 222 -0.45 -9.71 38.16
C ARG A 222 -1.45 -9.25 37.10
N ILE A 223 -1.11 -9.28 35.82
CA ILE A 223 -1.95 -8.82 34.69
C ILE A 223 -1.97 -9.82 33.54
N VAL A 224 -3.08 -9.91 32.81
CA VAL A 224 -3.12 -10.84 31.66
C VAL A 224 -2.37 -10.23 30.46
N VAL A 225 -1.15 -10.72 30.20
CA VAL A 225 -0.36 -10.39 29.00
C VAL A 225 -0.88 -11.08 27.73
N LEU A 226 -1.40 -10.28 26.79
CA LEU A 226 -1.82 -10.66 25.44
C LEU A 226 -0.78 -10.15 24.43
N ALA A 227 -0.39 -10.93 23.43
CA ALA A 227 0.65 -10.53 22.48
C ALA A 227 0.28 -10.84 21.03
N ALA A 228 0.61 -9.93 20.11
CA ALA A 228 0.58 -10.24 18.68
C ALA A 228 1.73 -11.19 18.31
N SER A 229 1.51 -12.15 17.42
CA SER A 229 2.48 -13.20 17.07
C SER A 229 3.82 -12.66 16.53
N ARG A 230 3.82 -11.54 15.82
CA ARG A 230 5.02 -10.93 15.21
C ARG A 230 6.08 -10.52 16.25
N ILE A 231 5.71 -10.23 17.50
CA ILE A 231 6.68 -9.84 18.54
C ILE A 231 7.32 -11.02 19.27
N SER A 232 7.00 -12.26 18.89
CA SER A 232 7.42 -13.47 19.61
C SER A 232 8.94 -13.58 19.76
N LYS A 233 9.71 -13.27 18.71
CA LYS A 233 11.18 -13.27 18.78
C LYS A 233 11.69 -12.34 19.88
N ARG A 234 11.14 -11.12 19.91
CA ARG A 234 11.54 -10.10 20.87
C ARG A 234 11.17 -10.50 22.31
N LEU A 235 10.01 -11.10 22.49
CA LEU A 235 9.56 -11.62 23.79
C LEU A 235 10.50 -12.73 24.32
N LEU A 236 10.98 -13.63 23.46
CA LEU A 236 11.97 -14.65 23.83
C LEU A 236 13.30 -14.02 24.26
N GLU A 237 13.80 -13.02 23.52
CA GLU A 237 15.07 -12.33 23.83
C GLU A 237 15.06 -11.66 25.21
N VAL A 238 13.92 -11.09 25.61
CA VAL A 238 13.77 -10.46 26.94
C VAL A 238 13.32 -11.44 28.02
N GLY A 239 13.04 -12.70 27.68
CA GLY A 239 12.53 -13.72 28.58
C GLY A 239 11.18 -13.34 29.20
N LEU A 240 10.21 -12.94 28.36
CA LEU A 240 8.84 -12.66 28.75
C LEU A 240 7.89 -13.66 28.06
N ASP A 241 7.34 -14.59 28.83
CA ASP A 241 6.31 -15.51 28.34
C ASP A 241 4.94 -14.80 28.38
N PRO A 242 4.22 -14.59 27.25
CA PRO A 242 2.86 -14.06 27.26
C PRO A 242 1.87 -15.10 27.81
N HIS A 243 0.66 -14.69 28.20
CA HIS A 243 -0.42 -15.65 28.52
C HIS A 243 -1.14 -16.11 27.25
N VAL A 244 -1.33 -15.18 26.30
CA VAL A 244 -2.02 -15.42 25.04
C VAL A 244 -1.21 -14.83 23.89
N ILE A 245 -1.06 -15.59 22.80
CA ILE A 245 -0.57 -15.08 21.50
C ILE A 245 -1.70 -15.08 20.48
N PHE A 246 -1.79 -14.01 19.70
CA PHE A 246 -2.75 -13.85 18.61
C PHE A 246 -2.09 -13.94 17.24
N THR A 247 -2.70 -14.66 16.29
CA THR A 247 -2.29 -14.65 14.87
C THR A 247 -3.50 -14.71 13.95
N VAL A 248 -3.59 -13.81 12.95
CA VAL A 248 -4.77 -13.75 12.05
C VAL A 248 -4.43 -13.68 10.57
N ASP A 249 -3.17 -13.41 10.23
CA ASP A 249 -2.76 -13.16 8.84
C ASP A 249 -2.66 -14.47 8.02
N PRO A 250 -3.33 -14.57 6.85
CA PRO A 250 -3.33 -15.76 6.00
C PRO A 250 -2.06 -15.94 5.13
N HIS A 251 -1.22 -14.92 5.01
CA HIS A 251 -0.14 -14.89 4.02
C HIS A 251 1.09 -15.68 4.49
N PRO A 252 1.89 -16.25 3.55
CA PRO A 252 3.11 -16.99 3.88
C PRO A 252 4.13 -16.16 4.69
N VAL A 253 4.22 -14.85 4.44
CA VAL A 253 5.10 -13.93 5.17
C VAL A 253 4.81 -13.92 6.68
N SER A 254 3.56 -14.20 7.07
CA SER A 254 3.15 -14.31 8.47
C SER A 254 3.97 -15.37 9.23
N PHE A 255 4.29 -16.50 8.59
CA PHE A 255 5.17 -17.51 9.16
C PHE A 255 6.57 -16.93 9.38
N ASP A 256 7.15 -16.31 8.36
CA ASP A 256 8.54 -15.84 8.41
C ASP A 256 8.79 -14.82 9.54
N VAL A 257 7.82 -13.95 9.78
CA VAL A 257 7.91 -12.90 10.81
C VAL A 257 7.42 -13.35 12.19
N SER A 258 6.72 -14.49 12.29
CA SER A 258 6.08 -14.94 13.55
C SER A 258 6.51 -16.33 14.01
N ARG A 259 7.37 -17.06 13.28
CA ARG A 259 7.76 -18.47 13.56
C ARG A 259 8.16 -18.75 15.01
N HIS A 260 8.81 -17.79 15.66
CA HIS A 260 9.22 -17.86 17.07
C HIS A 260 8.06 -17.99 18.06
N MET A 261 6.82 -17.77 17.62
CA MET A 261 5.66 -18.07 18.46
C MET A 261 5.63 -19.56 18.85
N LEU A 262 6.10 -20.45 17.97
CA LEU A 262 6.09 -21.90 18.19
C LEU A 262 6.90 -22.34 19.42
N ASP A 263 7.87 -21.51 19.85
CA ASP A 263 8.68 -21.75 21.05
C ASP A 263 7.88 -21.51 22.36
N PHE A 264 6.73 -20.83 22.30
CA PHE A 264 5.85 -20.57 23.45
C PHE A 264 4.78 -21.64 23.68
N ALA A 265 4.68 -22.64 22.80
CA ALA A 265 3.56 -23.58 22.73
C ALA A 265 3.20 -24.26 24.06
N GLU A 266 4.19 -24.55 24.91
CA GLU A 266 3.95 -25.27 26.17
C GLU A 266 3.35 -24.40 27.29
N LYS A 267 3.49 -23.07 27.20
CA LYS A 267 3.15 -22.14 28.30
C LYS A 267 2.07 -21.13 27.94
N THR A 268 1.79 -20.97 26.65
CA THR A 268 0.94 -19.90 26.12
C THR A 268 -0.31 -20.49 25.47
N LEU A 269 -1.43 -19.78 25.56
CA LEU A 269 -2.62 -20.07 24.77
C LEU A 269 -2.52 -19.38 23.40
N LEU A 270 -2.73 -20.13 22.31
CA LEU A 270 -2.84 -19.53 20.98
C LEU A 270 -4.29 -19.18 20.66
N ILE A 271 -4.55 -17.93 20.27
CA ILE A 271 -5.80 -17.53 19.64
C ILE A 271 -5.51 -17.17 18.19
N HIS A 272 -6.28 -17.75 17.26
CA HIS A 272 -6.01 -17.55 15.84
C HIS A 272 -7.26 -17.35 15.00
N ALA A 273 -7.15 -16.65 13.87
CA ALA A 273 -8.21 -16.70 12.87
C ALA A 273 -8.35 -18.12 12.31
N ASP A 274 -9.58 -18.51 11.95
CA ASP A 274 -9.88 -19.75 11.22
C ASP A 274 -9.09 -19.87 9.90
N TYR A 275 -8.70 -18.76 9.29
CA TYR A 275 -7.89 -18.66 8.06
C TYR A 275 -6.44 -18.22 8.28
N ALA A 276 -5.92 -18.20 9.52
CA ALA A 276 -4.53 -17.82 9.77
C ALA A 276 -3.53 -18.73 9.04
N SER A 277 -2.29 -18.26 8.84
CA SER A 277 -1.23 -18.98 8.11
C SER A 277 -1.09 -20.46 8.55
N PRO A 278 -1.39 -21.44 7.67
CA PRO A 278 -1.40 -22.86 8.04
C PRO A 278 -0.07 -23.40 8.57
N PRO A 279 1.10 -22.95 8.08
CA PRO A 279 2.37 -23.34 8.69
C PRO A 279 2.51 -22.93 10.16
N LEU A 280 1.91 -21.82 10.60
CA LEU A 280 1.94 -21.43 12.02
C LEU A 280 1.01 -22.31 12.86
N ILE A 281 -0.25 -22.44 12.44
CA ILE A 281 -1.27 -23.15 13.23
C ILE A 281 -0.99 -24.65 13.25
N GLY A 282 -0.67 -25.24 12.09
CA GLY A 282 -0.43 -26.67 11.96
C GLY A 282 0.85 -27.16 12.63
N GLN A 283 1.69 -26.27 13.19
CA GLN A 283 2.89 -26.65 13.95
C GLN A 283 2.80 -26.26 15.43
N TRP A 284 1.69 -25.67 15.86
CA TRP A 284 1.47 -25.32 17.25
C TRP A 284 1.25 -26.57 18.11
N ARG A 285 2.08 -26.74 19.14
CA ARG A 285 2.05 -27.90 20.05
C ARG A 285 1.18 -27.69 21.29
N GLY A 286 0.73 -26.46 21.53
CA GLY A 286 -0.01 -26.05 22.71
C GLY A 286 -1.52 -26.07 22.53
N LYS A 287 -2.22 -25.56 23.55
CA LYS A 287 -3.66 -25.28 23.46
C LYS A 287 -3.91 -24.14 22.47
N SER A 288 -4.96 -24.26 21.67
CA SER A 288 -5.37 -23.19 20.75
C SER A 288 -6.88 -23.05 20.66
N ALA A 289 -7.34 -21.84 20.32
CA ALA A 289 -8.73 -21.55 19.97
C ALA A 289 -8.83 -20.69 18.71
N TYR A 290 -9.82 -20.96 17.88
CA TYR A 290 -10.06 -20.22 16.65
C TYR A 290 -11.14 -19.13 16.81
N LEU A 291 -10.93 -18.01 16.11
CA LEU A 291 -11.88 -16.93 15.85
C LEU A 291 -12.51 -17.15 14.47
N GLY A 292 -13.76 -16.73 14.29
CA GLY A 292 -14.50 -16.92 13.05
C GLY A 292 -15.48 -18.10 13.14
N THR A 293 -15.58 -18.87 12.06
CA THR A 293 -16.50 -20.02 11.97
C THR A 293 -15.78 -21.24 11.42
N LEU A 294 -16.33 -22.43 11.58
CA LEU A 294 -16.00 -23.54 10.70
C LEU A 294 -16.82 -23.40 9.41
N LEU A 295 -16.51 -24.26 8.45
CA LEU A 295 -17.00 -24.12 7.09
C LEU A 295 -18.28 -24.95 6.86
N MET A 296 -19.23 -24.36 6.13
CA MET A 296 -20.44 -24.96 5.53
C MET A 296 -21.44 -25.65 6.48
N GLY A 297 -22.36 -24.83 7.02
CA GLY A 297 -23.76 -25.22 7.24
C GLY A 297 -23.97 -26.39 8.20
N ASN A 298 -23.14 -26.51 9.24
CA ASN A 298 -23.44 -27.43 10.32
C ASN A 298 -23.21 -26.76 11.68
N GLU A 299 -24.30 -26.23 12.24
CA GLU A 299 -24.39 -25.69 13.60
C GLU A 299 -23.91 -26.68 14.67
N ALA A 300 -23.81 -27.99 14.38
CA ALA A 300 -23.32 -28.98 15.32
C ALA A 300 -21.78 -29.03 15.43
N LEU A 301 -21.04 -28.51 14.43
CA LEU A 301 -19.57 -28.38 14.49
C LEU A 301 -19.13 -26.95 14.77
N ASP A 302 -19.90 -25.97 14.30
CA ASP A 302 -19.70 -24.60 14.68
C ASP A 302 -19.99 -24.48 16.18
N GLY A 303 -18.95 -24.34 17.01
CA GLY A 303 -19.10 -23.72 18.31
C GLY A 303 -19.66 -22.30 18.18
N GLU A 304 -19.70 -21.54 19.27
CA GLU A 304 -20.13 -20.14 19.16
C GLU A 304 -19.29 -19.38 18.12
N ILE A 305 -19.97 -18.72 17.17
CA ILE A 305 -19.32 -17.90 16.13
C ILE A 305 -18.72 -16.66 16.80
N VAL A 306 -17.43 -16.47 16.62
CA VAL A 306 -16.71 -15.31 17.18
C VAL A 306 -16.28 -14.40 16.05
N PRO A 307 -17.07 -13.37 15.68
CA PRO A 307 -16.62 -12.38 14.72
C PRO A 307 -15.43 -11.60 15.30
N PHE A 308 -14.55 -11.14 14.44
CA PHE A 308 -13.45 -10.27 14.82
C PHE A 308 -13.19 -9.24 13.72
N THR A 309 -12.54 -8.15 14.09
CA THR A 309 -12.30 -7.01 13.19
C THR A 309 -10.80 -6.86 12.93
N GLY A 310 -10.43 -6.81 11.65
CA GLY A 310 -9.07 -6.46 11.20
C GLY A 310 -8.81 -4.95 11.23
N PRO A 311 -7.81 -4.41 10.50
CA PRO A 311 -6.98 -5.12 9.52
C PRO A 311 -5.72 -5.75 10.14
N THR A 312 -5.33 -5.36 11.36
CA THR A 312 -4.11 -5.88 12.00
C THR A 312 -4.41 -6.96 13.05
N VAL A 313 -3.37 -7.74 13.41
CA VAL A 313 -3.43 -8.67 14.55
C VAL A 313 -3.80 -7.94 15.84
N SER A 314 -3.31 -6.72 16.06
CA SER A 314 -3.64 -5.90 17.23
C SER A 314 -5.12 -5.51 17.26
N ASN A 315 -5.74 -5.18 16.13
CA ASN A 315 -7.18 -4.90 16.05
C ASN A 315 -8.01 -6.12 16.42
N ALA A 316 -7.64 -7.30 15.92
CA ALA A 316 -8.34 -8.54 16.21
C ALA A 316 -8.17 -8.94 17.69
N ALA A 317 -6.95 -8.83 18.22
CA ALA A 317 -6.64 -9.11 19.61
C ALA A 317 -7.36 -8.17 20.57
N PHE A 318 -7.41 -6.86 20.25
CA PHE A 318 -8.18 -5.88 21.02
C PHE A 318 -9.67 -6.21 21.03
N SER A 319 -10.26 -6.43 19.84
CA SER A 319 -11.67 -6.80 19.70
C SER A 319 -12.01 -8.01 20.58
N PHE A 320 -11.18 -9.05 20.52
CA PHE A 320 -11.45 -10.26 21.26
C PHE A 320 -11.17 -10.12 22.76
N ALA A 321 -10.20 -9.27 23.17
CA ALA A 321 -10.01 -8.95 24.58
C ALA A 321 -11.25 -8.28 25.19
N VAL A 322 -11.97 -7.45 24.42
CA VAL A 322 -13.26 -6.90 24.86
C VAL A 322 -14.29 -8.02 25.03
N ASP A 323 -14.41 -8.93 24.05
CA ASP A 323 -15.31 -10.10 24.13
C ASP A 323 -14.97 -11.04 25.30
N MET A 324 -13.69 -11.19 25.65
CA MET A 324 -13.21 -11.92 26.82
C MET A 324 -13.69 -11.31 28.15
N GLY A 325 -14.19 -10.07 28.11
CA GLY A 325 -14.83 -9.38 29.23
C GLY A 325 -13.90 -8.52 30.08
N PHE A 326 -12.68 -8.20 29.62
CA PHE A 326 -11.77 -7.35 30.39
C PHE A 326 -12.39 -5.97 30.64
N SER A 327 -12.39 -5.54 31.91
CA SER A 327 -12.89 -4.22 32.28
C SER A 327 -11.85 -3.12 32.08
N GLN A 328 -10.57 -3.49 31.97
CA GLN A 328 -9.50 -2.58 31.62
C GLN A 328 -8.50 -3.25 30.66
N ILE A 329 -8.16 -2.55 29.57
CA ILE A 329 -7.18 -3.00 28.58
C ILE A 329 -6.08 -1.94 28.45
N LEU A 330 -4.85 -2.34 28.73
CA LEU A 330 -3.65 -1.53 28.57
C LEU A 330 -3.03 -1.80 27.20
N LEU A 331 -2.63 -0.76 26.47
CA LEU A 331 -1.99 -0.87 25.17
C LEU A 331 -0.50 -0.58 25.29
N ALA A 332 0.34 -1.48 24.77
CA ALA A 332 1.79 -1.32 24.73
C ALA A 332 2.32 -1.72 23.34
N GLY A 333 3.08 -0.84 22.68
CA GLY A 333 3.50 -1.04 21.29
C GLY A 333 2.36 -0.98 20.28
N VAL A 334 1.22 -0.38 20.63
CA VAL A 334 0.11 -0.08 19.71
C VAL A 334 0.23 1.40 19.33
N ASP A 335 1.17 1.68 18.43
CA ASP A 335 1.60 3.06 18.17
C ASP A 335 0.90 3.71 16.97
N PHE A 336 0.69 2.97 15.87
CA PHE A 336 0.17 3.50 14.60
C PHE A 336 0.91 4.75 14.06
N CYS A 337 2.15 4.95 14.49
CA CYS A 337 3.07 5.97 14.01
C CYS A 337 4.50 5.49 14.21
N PHE A 338 5.45 6.21 13.63
CA PHE A 338 6.86 5.87 13.70
C PHE A 338 7.48 6.46 14.98
N SER A 339 8.66 5.95 15.35
CA SER A 339 9.47 6.59 16.39
C SER A 339 9.99 7.96 15.91
N LYS A 340 10.51 8.77 16.83
CA LYS A 340 11.16 10.04 16.47
C LYS A 340 12.31 9.81 15.49
N GLU A 341 13.04 8.71 15.64
CA GLU A 341 14.17 8.35 14.79
C GLU A 341 13.73 7.77 13.43
N GLY A 342 12.44 7.51 13.22
CA GLY A 342 11.87 6.99 11.96
C GLY A 342 11.68 5.47 11.92
N TYR A 343 11.78 4.78 13.06
CA TYR A 343 11.55 3.33 13.10
C TYR A 343 10.06 2.99 13.08
N THR A 344 9.72 1.96 12.29
CA THR A 344 8.33 1.52 12.10
C THR A 344 7.91 0.42 13.08
N HIS A 345 8.87 -0.34 13.59
CA HIS A 345 8.65 -1.51 14.44
C HIS A 345 9.67 -1.56 15.59
N ALA A 346 9.36 -2.32 16.65
CA ALA A 346 10.26 -2.58 17.78
C ALA A 346 11.53 -3.37 17.38
N LYS A 347 12.54 -3.38 18.26
CA LYS A 347 13.78 -4.13 18.05
C LYS A 347 13.52 -5.62 17.81
N GLY A 348 14.34 -6.24 16.95
CA GLY A 348 14.27 -7.66 16.64
C GLY A 348 13.37 -8.02 15.44
N SER A 349 12.70 -7.03 14.81
CA SER A 349 12.00 -7.19 13.53
C SER A 349 12.92 -6.93 12.34
N SER A 350 12.61 -7.54 11.18
CA SER A 350 13.36 -7.30 9.95
C SER A 350 13.30 -5.85 9.47
N GLU A 351 12.22 -5.15 9.79
CA GLU A 351 11.97 -3.76 9.44
C GLU A 351 12.81 -2.82 10.31
N HIS A 352 13.00 -3.13 11.59
CA HIS A 352 13.91 -2.38 12.44
C HIS A 352 15.37 -2.58 11.99
N ASP A 353 15.75 -3.80 11.58
CA ASP A 353 17.10 -4.11 11.09
C ASP A 353 17.44 -3.39 9.77
N LYS A 354 16.42 -3.05 8.96
CA LYS A 354 16.57 -2.24 7.74
C LYS A 354 16.80 -0.76 8.01
N GLY A 355 16.66 -0.30 9.25
CA GLY A 355 16.83 1.10 9.63
C GLY A 355 15.54 1.93 9.55
N PRO A 356 15.64 3.24 9.82
CA PRO A 356 14.49 4.14 9.81
C PRO A 356 13.94 4.28 8.39
N ARG A 357 12.61 4.28 8.27
CA ARG A 357 11.96 4.50 6.98
C ARG A 357 11.88 5.99 6.72
N VAL A 358 12.58 6.43 5.69
CA VAL A 358 12.56 7.82 5.23
C VAL A 358 11.77 7.88 3.92
N GLY A 359 10.87 8.85 3.76
CA GLY A 359 10.00 8.97 2.59
C GLY A 359 8.64 9.60 2.92
N ASN A 360 7.63 9.29 2.10
CA ASN A 360 6.32 9.94 2.12
C ASN A 360 5.47 9.41 3.26
N LEU A 361 5.35 10.24 4.30
CA LEU A 361 4.72 9.88 5.57
C LEU A 361 3.64 10.92 5.91
N LEU A 362 2.46 10.41 6.26
CA LEU A 362 1.37 11.18 6.83
C LEU A 362 1.73 11.56 8.27
N ARG A 363 0.94 12.45 8.89
CA ARG A 363 1.21 12.89 10.27
C ARG A 363 0.01 12.73 11.17
N VAL A 364 0.29 12.40 12.42
CA VAL A 364 -0.71 12.21 13.48
C VAL A 364 -0.26 12.84 14.78
N GLU A 365 -1.21 13.33 15.56
CA GLU A 365 -0.98 13.75 16.94
C GLU A 365 -0.65 12.54 17.81
N THR A 366 0.33 12.67 18.70
CA THR A 366 0.69 11.66 19.70
C THR A 366 0.02 11.94 21.04
N ASN A 367 0.01 10.95 21.94
CA ASN A 367 -0.64 11.07 23.26
C ASN A 367 -0.10 12.22 24.14
N ASP A 368 1.17 12.62 23.94
CA ASP A 368 1.80 13.76 24.60
C ASP A 368 1.56 15.11 23.90
N GLY A 369 0.73 15.16 22.85
CA GLY A 369 0.45 16.36 22.07
C GLY A 369 1.53 16.70 21.03
N GLY A 370 2.52 15.82 20.83
CA GLY A 370 3.47 15.89 19.73
C GLY A 370 2.85 15.51 18.38
N ILE A 371 3.68 15.53 17.34
CA ILE A 371 3.32 15.07 15.99
C ILE A 371 4.31 13.99 15.57
N ALA A 372 3.82 12.87 15.07
CA ALA A 372 4.62 11.76 14.56
C ALA A 372 4.25 11.40 13.12
N ASP A 373 5.24 10.89 12.39
CA ASP A 373 5.07 10.39 11.04
C ASP A 373 4.35 9.03 11.05
N THR A 374 3.54 8.75 10.04
CA THR A 374 2.77 7.52 9.88
C THR A 374 2.51 7.21 8.40
N ILE A 375 1.82 6.12 8.11
CA ILE A 375 1.43 5.69 6.76
C ILE A 375 -0.07 5.39 6.71
N GLU A 376 -0.61 5.33 5.51
CA GLU A 376 -2.04 5.09 5.29
C GLU A 376 -2.55 3.80 5.97
N ASP A 377 -1.81 2.70 5.85
CA ASP A 377 -2.17 1.42 6.49
C ASP A 377 -2.32 1.56 8.01
N TYR A 378 -1.46 2.36 8.64
CA TYR A 378 -1.52 2.64 10.08
C TYR A 378 -2.70 3.52 10.43
N LEU A 379 -3.01 4.53 9.61
CA LEU A 379 -4.20 5.37 9.81
C LEU A 379 -5.50 4.58 9.71
N VAL A 380 -5.63 3.71 8.70
CA VAL A 380 -6.80 2.84 8.54
C VAL A 380 -6.95 1.93 9.77
N ALA A 381 -5.85 1.29 10.20
CA ALA A 381 -5.86 0.45 11.39
C ALA A 381 -6.21 1.22 12.68
N ARG A 382 -5.69 2.44 12.82
CA ARG A 382 -5.96 3.36 13.94
C ARG A 382 -7.43 3.75 13.97
N ASN A 383 -8.00 4.19 12.85
CA ASN A 383 -9.39 4.64 12.76
C ASN A 383 -10.37 3.48 13.04
N ILE A 384 -10.03 2.26 12.60
CA ILE A 384 -10.80 1.07 12.97
C ILE A 384 -10.68 0.79 14.48
N MET A 385 -9.47 0.89 15.05
CA MET A 385 -9.27 0.73 16.50
C MET A 385 -10.02 1.79 17.32
N GLU A 386 -10.10 3.02 16.83
CA GLU A 386 -10.87 4.10 17.45
C GLU A 386 -12.34 3.72 17.58
N ALA A 387 -12.97 3.27 16.49
CA ALA A 387 -14.34 2.78 16.51
C ALA A 387 -14.52 1.60 17.49
N GLN A 388 -13.55 0.67 17.54
CA GLN A 388 -13.55 -0.44 18.51
C GLN A 388 -13.45 0.07 19.95
N CYS A 389 -12.58 1.04 20.24
CA CYS A 389 -12.37 1.60 21.58
C CYS A 389 -13.60 2.38 22.07
N LEU A 390 -14.21 3.19 21.20
CA LEU A 390 -15.45 3.90 21.51
C LEU A 390 -16.60 2.93 21.83
N ASN A 391 -16.73 1.84 21.05
CA ASN A 391 -17.70 0.80 21.33
C ASN A 391 -17.40 0.09 22.68
N ALA A 392 -16.14 -0.28 22.94
CA ALA A 392 -15.74 -0.93 24.18
C ALA A 392 -15.99 -0.04 25.42
N ARG A 393 -15.72 1.28 25.32
CA ARG A 393 -16.06 2.25 26.38
C ARG A 393 -17.55 2.29 26.68
N SER A 394 -18.40 2.23 25.64
CA SER A 394 -19.85 2.21 25.82
C SER A 394 -20.34 0.97 26.59
N GLN A 395 -19.53 -0.09 26.60
CA GLN A 395 -19.76 -1.33 27.35
C GLN A 395 -19.07 -1.35 28.73
N GLY A 396 -18.45 -0.24 29.15
CA GLY A 396 -17.79 -0.13 30.46
C GLY A 396 -16.34 -0.61 30.50
N CYS A 397 -15.70 -0.88 29.36
CA CYS A 397 -14.27 -1.19 29.29
C CYS A 397 -13.44 0.10 29.28
N ARG A 398 -12.45 0.21 30.17
CA ARG A 398 -11.48 1.31 30.19
C ARG A 398 -10.26 0.96 29.34
N ILE A 399 -9.89 1.82 28.41
CA ILE A 399 -8.73 1.62 27.53
C ILE A 399 -7.67 2.66 27.85
N ILE A 400 -6.44 2.20 28.08
CA ILE A 400 -5.31 3.06 28.45
C ILE A 400 -4.12 2.74 27.55
N ASN A 401 -3.58 3.73 26.85
CA ASN A 401 -2.29 3.61 26.18
C ASN A 401 -1.16 3.97 27.15
N LEU A 402 -0.14 3.13 27.23
CA LEU A 402 1.02 3.32 28.11
C LEU A 402 2.12 4.19 27.49
N SER A 403 2.04 4.44 26.18
CA SER A 403 3.05 5.16 25.42
C SER A 403 2.66 6.61 25.18
N ALA A 404 3.56 7.53 25.54
CA ALA A 404 3.42 8.96 25.28
C ALA A 404 3.53 9.29 23.78
N SER A 405 4.37 8.54 23.06
CA SER A 405 4.72 8.78 21.66
C SER A 405 3.85 7.99 20.68
N ALA A 406 2.88 7.21 21.16
CA ALA A 406 1.90 6.53 20.29
C ALA A 406 0.91 7.55 19.72
N ALA A 407 0.38 7.26 18.52
CA ALA A 407 -0.68 8.04 17.93
C ALA A 407 -1.89 8.11 18.87
N ARG A 408 -2.45 9.31 18.99
CA ARG A 408 -3.65 9.57 19.76
C ARG A 408 -4.85 8.90 19.09
N ILE A 409 -5.68 8.26 19.90
CA ILE A 409 -6.91 7.55 19.51
C ILE A 409 -8.04 8.06 20.39
N ASP A 410 -9.15 8.48 19.79
CA ASP A 410 -10.30 8.90 20.58
C ASP A 410 -10.90 7.71 21.34
N GLY A 411 -11.29 7.96 22.60
CA GLY A 411 -11.76 6.90 23.49
C GLY A 411 -10.65 6.13 24.23
N VAL A 412 -9.38 6.49 24.04
CA VAL A 412 -8.24 5.90 24.75
C VAL A 412 -7.59 6.94 25.66
N ASP A 413 -7.45 6.65 26.95
CA ASP A 413 -6.74 7.53 27.88
C ASP A 413 -5.22 7.26 27.80
N TYR A 414 -4.38 8.26 28.05
CA TYR A 414 -2.94 8.06 28.23
C TYR A 414 -2.56 8.09 29.71
N LEU A 415 -1.85 7.07 30.19
CA LEU A 415 -1.21 7.06 31.51
C LEU A 415 0.15 6.34 31.45
N PRO A 416 1.22 6.90 32.04
CA PRO A 416 2.49 6.18 32.15
C PRO A 416 2.35 4.95 33.06
N PRO A 417 3.17 3.89 32.89
CA PRO A 417 3.01 2.62 33.60
C PRO A 417 2.89 2.73 35.13
N ILE A 418 3.63 3.66 35.74
CA ILE A 418 3.62 3.88 37.20
C ILE A 418 2.31 4.46 37.74
N ALA A 419 1.51 5.10 36.88
CA ALA A 419 0.25 5.75 37.25
C ALA A 419 -0.98 4.87 36.97
N VAL A 420 -0.79 3.66 36.43
CA VAL A 420 -1.91 2.79 36.02
C VAL A 420 -2.51 2.10 37.25
N PRO A 421 -3.80 2.33 37.56
CA PRO A 421 -4.48 1.57 38.60
C PRO A 421 -4.91 0.21 38.07
N PHE A 422 -4.55 -0.88 38.76
CA PHE A 422 -5.14 -2.20 38.51
C PHE A 422 -5.09 -3.08 39.74
N GLU A 423 -6.05 -3.99 39.84
CA GLU A 423 -6.05 -5.07 40.82
C GLU A 423 -5.30 -6.28 40.26
N ALA A 424 -4.45 -6.88 41.10
CA ALA A 424 -3.71 -8.08 40.71
C ALA A 424 -4.65 -9.27 40.54
N LEU A 425 -4.32 -10.17 39.62
CA LEU A 425 -5.04 -11.43 39.44
C LEU A 425 -5.10 -12.22 40.77
N SER A 426 -6.31 -12.55 41.21
CA SER A 426 -6.55 -13.38 42.40
C SER A 426 -6.32 -14.87 42.15
N VAL A 427 -6.41 -15.29 40.89
CA VAL A 427 -6.18 -16.66 40.42
C VAL A 427 -5.21 -16.60 39.24
N PRO A 428 -4.18 -17.46 39.17
CA PRO A 428 -3.28 -17.53 38.01
C PRO A 428 -4.03 -17.83 36.71
N PHE A 429 -3.54 -17.28 35.60
CA PHE A 429 -4.17 -17.43 34.29
C PHE A 429 -4.34 -18.89 33.88
N GLU A 430 -3.31 -19.70 34.11
CA GLU A 430 -3.25 -21.11 33.74
C GLU A 430 -4.36 -21.91 34.45
N THR A 431 -4.60 -21.60 35.73
CA THR A 431 -5.68 -22.22 36.52
C THR A 431 -7.06 -21.83 35.99
N MET A 432 -7.24 -20.57 35.57
CA MET A 432 -8.50 -20.12 34.95
C MET A 432 -8.76 -20.86 33.63
N ILE A 433 -7.75 -20.96 32.76
CA ILE A 433 -7.88 -21.62 31.46
C ILE A 433 -8.14 -23.12 31.61
N ILE A 434 -7.45 -23.83 32.53
CA ILE A 434 -7.66 -25.27 32.75
C ILE A 434 -9.13 -25.61 33.05
N ASN A 435 -9.83 -24.73 33.78
CA ASN A 435 -11.22 -24.97 34.18
C ASN A 435 -12.25 -24.65 33.08
N ILE A 436 -11.84 -23.91 32.04
CA ILE A 436 -12.75 -23.38 31.01
C ILE A 436 -12.56 -24.12 29.69
N PHE A 437 -11.31 -24.45 29.35
CA PHE A 437 -10.99 -25.07 28.07
C PHE A 437 -11.42 -26.55 28.06
N PRO A 438 -12.02 -27.03 26.95
CA PRO A 438 -12.29 -28.45 26.78
C PRO A 438 -11.02 -29.30 26.96
N VAL A 439 -11.17 -30.48 27.54
CA VAL A 439 -10.06 -31.45 27.64
C VAL A 439 -9.69 -31.93 26.23
N GLU A 440 -8.44 -31.68 25.84
CA GLU A 440 -7.90 -32.20 24.57
C GLU A 440 -7.27 -33.58 24.80
N SER A 441 -7.81 -34.61 24.14
CA SER A 441 -7.26 -35.97 24.12
C SER A 441 -7.17 -36.49 22.69
N ALA A 442 -6.49 -37.62 22.47
CA ALA A 442 -6.48 -38.27 21.16
C ALA A 442 -7.90 -38.63 20.71
N GLU A 443 -8.75 -39.09 21.62
CA GLU A 443 -10.15 -39.41 21.35
C GLU A 443 -10.94 -38.17 20.91
N SER A 444 -10.79 -37.03 21.61
CA SER A 444 -11.52 -35.81 21.25
C SER A 444 -11.10 -35.29 19.87
N ARG A 445 -9.81 -35.38 19.53
CA ARG A 445 -9.29 -35.01 18.20
C ARG A 445 -9.80 -35.94 17.10
N ILE A 446 -9.79 -37.26 17.31
CA ILE A 446 -10.34 -38.25 16.36
C ILE A 446 -11.81 -37.98 16.06
N VAL A 447 -12.61 -37.67 17.10
CA VAL A 447 -14.03 -37.32 16.94
C VAL A 447 -14.19 -36.10 16.03
N HIS A 448 -13.44 -35.01 16.30
CA HIS A 448 -13.44 -33.81 15.47
C HIS A 448 -13.09 -34.12 14.01
N TYR A 449 -11.97 -34.83 13.75
CA TYR A 449 -11.53 -35.12 12.39
C TYR A 449 -12.58 -35.91 11.60
N ARG A 450 -13.22 -36.90 12.23
CA ARG A 450 -14.26 -37.73 11.59
C ARG A 450 -15.53 -36.94 11.27
N GLN A 451 -15.97 -36.08 12.18
CA GLN A 451 -17.15 -35.26 11.93
C GLN A 451 -16.89 -34.21 10.85
N THR A 452 -15.73 -33.55 10.88
CA THR A 452 -15.31 -32.60 9.85
C THR A 452 -15.20 -33.29 8.48
N LEU A 453 -14.62 -34.49 8.43
CA LEU A 453 -14.54 -35.29 7.21
C LEU A 453 -15.93 -35.65 6.65
N SER A 454 -16.87 -36.05 7.52
CA SER A 454 -18.25 -36.35 7.12
C SER A 454 -18.96 -35.13 6.51
N ASN A 455 -18.82 -33.96 7.13
CA ASN A 455 -19.37 -32.71 6.59
C ASN A 455 -18.73 -32.34 5.25
N LEU A 456 -17.41 -32.49 5.15
CA LEU A 456 -16.66 -32.20 3.93
C LEU A 456 -17.11 -33.07 2.75
N LEU A 457 -17.41 -34.35 2.99
CA LEU A 457 -17.95 -35.27 1.98
C LEU A 457 -19.37 -34.86 1.55
N ARG A 458 -20.24 -34.43 2.47
CA ARG A 458 -21.57 -33.87 2.14
C ARG A 458 -21.45 -32.66 1.22
N CYS A 459 -20.48 -31.77 1.50
CA CYS A 459 -20.21 -30.62 0.63
C CYS A 459 -19.72 -31.03 -0.76
N LYS A 460 -18.84 -32.04 -0.84
CA LYS A 460 -18.33 -32.63 -2.09
C LYS A 460 -19.47 -33.09 -2.99
N GLU A 461 -20.46 -33.79 -2.44
CA GLU A 461 -21.64 -34.27 -3.19
C GLU A 461 -22.44 -33.12 -3.83
N LYS A 462 -22.64 -32.02 -3.10
CA LYS A 462 -23.35 -30.85 -3.60
C LYS A 462 -22.59 -30.14 -4.71
N LEU A 463 -21.26 -30.00 -4.58
CA LEU A 463 -20.42 -29.43 -5.63
C LEU A 463 -20.38 -30.33 -6.89
N ILE A 464 -20.34 -31.66 -6.74
CA ILE A 464 -20.43 -32.58 -7.88
C ILE A 464 -21.77 -32.41 -8.63
N LEU A 465 -22.87 -32.21 -7.89
CA LEU A 465 -24.17 -31.94 -8.51
C LEU A 465 -24.17 -30.62 -9.29
N ILE A 466 -23.57 -29.56 -8.73
CA ILE A 466 -23.39 -28.27 -9.41
C ILE A 466 -22.58 -28.46 -10.71
N ASP A 467 -21.41 -29.11 -10.66
CA ASP A 467 -20.57 -29.36 -11.84
C ASP A 467 -21.36 -30.10 -12.94
N ARG A 468 -22.14 -31.11 -12.56
CA ARG A 468 -23.02 -31.84 -13.49
C ARG A 468 -24.05 -30.92 -14.14
N LEU A 469 -24.75 -30.10 -13.36
CA LEU A 469 -25.73 -29.14 -13.86
C LEU A 469 -25.09 -28.14 -14.82
N CYS A 470 -23.91 -27.60 -14.50
CA CYS A 470 -23.18 -26.68 -15.38
C CYS A 470 -22.74 -27.35 -16.70
N ARG A 471 -22.29 -28.61 -16.68
CA ARG A 471 -21.99 -29.38 -17.90
C ARG A 471 -23.23 -29.57 -18.78
N GLU A 472 -24.38 -29.82 -18.17
CA GLU A 472 -25.65 -29.92 -18.90
C GLU A 472 -26.10 -28.58 -19.47
N ALA A 473 -25.88 -27.49 -18.73
CA ALA A 473 -26.19 -26.14 -19.15
C ALA A 473 -25.34 -25.72 -20.35
N LEU A 474 -24.03 -26.00 -20.34
CA LEU A 474 -23.14 -25.75 -21.49
C LEU A 474 -23.63 -26.46 -22.76
N LYS A 475 -24.01 -27.74 -22.64
CA LYS A 475 -24.57 -28.52 -23.76
C LYS A 475 -25.93 -27.98 -24.22
N ALA A 476 -26.77 -27.53 -23.29
CA ALA A 476 -28.07 -26.94 -23.61
C ALA A 476 -27.93 -25.58 -24.29
N ASN A 477 -26.98 -24.75 -23.84
CA ASN A 477 -26.65 -23.45 -24.41
C ASN A 477 -26.13 -23.60 -25.85
N GLU A 478 -25.21 -24.52 -26.11
CA GLU A 478 -24.73 -24.82 -27.47
C GLU A 478 -25.89 -25.22 -28.41
N LYS A 479 -26.78 -26.10 -27.92
CA LYS A 479 -27.93 -26.58 -28.71
C LYS A 479 -29.05 -25.55 -28.87
N LEU A 480 -29.15 -24.57 -27.96
CA LEU A 480 -30.11 -23.48 -28.02
C LEU A 480 -29.84 -22.59 -29.25
N PHE A 481 -28.57 -22.42 -29.62
CA PHE A 481 -28.11 -21.49 -30.67
C PHE A 481 -27.54 -22.18 -31.93
N ASN A 482 -27.87 -23.45 -32.15
CA ASN A 482 -27.34 -24.22 -33.29
C ASN A 482 -27.83 -23.67 -34.66
N ALA A 483 -26.88 -23.27 -35.51
CA ALA A 483 -26.94 -23.01 -36.96
C ALA A 483 -28.30 -22.58 -37.56
N GLY A 484 -28.61 -21.28 -37.48
CA GLY A 484 -29.51 -20.59 -38.44
C GLY A 484 -31.03 -20.78 -38.26
N LYS A 485 -31.48 -21.56 -37.27
CA LYS A 485 -32.89 -21.59 -36.83
C LYS A 485 -32.93 -21.00 -35.41
N GLY A 486 -33.83 -20.05 -35.16
CA GLY A 486 -33.92 -19.31 -33.90
C GLY A 486 -34.00 -20.17 -32.63
N PRO A 487 -34.03 -19.56 -31.44
CA PRO A 487 -33.81 -20.24 -30.16
C PRO A 487 -34.76 -21.42 -29.94
N ASN A 488 -34.20 -22.62 -29.74
CA ASN A 488 -34.96 -23.83 -29.47
C ASN A 488 -35.54 -23.83 -28.04
N PHE A 489 -36.87 -23.63 -27.95
CA PHE A 489 -37.62 -23.52 -26.69
C PHE A 489 -37.40 -24.68 -25.71
N LYS A 490 -37.14 -25.90 -26.21
CA LYS A 490 -36.85 -27.07 -25.35
C LYS A 490 -35.58 -26.86 -24.52
N TYR A 491 -34.52 -26.32 -25.11
CA TYR A 491 -33.25 -26.10 -24.41
C TYR A 491 -33.30 -24.86 -23.53
N LYS A 492 -34.08 -23.84 -23.92
CA LYS A 492 -34.39 -22.70 -23.04
C LYS A 492 -35.04 -23.15 -21.74
N LYS A 493 -36.13 -23.93 -21.82
CA LYS A 493 -36.80 -24.48 -20.63
C LYS A 493 -35.87 -25.34 -19.77
N LYS A 494 -34.93 -26.06 -20.38
CA LYS A 494 -33.92 -26.84 -19.65
C LYS A 494 -32.94 -25.92 -18.89
N LEU A 495 -32.47 -24.84 -19.49
CA LEU A 495 -31.64 -23.85 -18.80
C LEU A 495 -32.40 -23.20 -17.64
N ASP A 496 -33.65 -22.81 -17.85
CA ASP A 496 -34.50 -22.23 -16.79
C ASP A 496 -34.65 -23.17 -15.58
N GLN A 497 -34.78 -24.49 -15.82
CA GLN A 497 -34.83 -25.51 -14.76
C GLN A 497 -33.49 -25.66 -14.02
N ILE A 498 -32.38 -25.58 -14.74
CA ILE A 498 -31.04 -25.64 -14.14
C ILE A 498 -30.82 -24.41 -13.26
N GLU A 499 -31.11 -23.21 -13.74
CA GLU A 499 -31.03 -21.97 -12.94
C GLU A 499 -31.91 -22.05 -11.70
N LEU A 500 -33.16 -22.53 -11.83
CA LEU A 500 -34.04 -22.72 -10.68
C LEU A 500 -33.44 -23.66 -9.63
N SER A 501 -32.79 -24.74 -10.07
CA SER A 501 -32.13 -25.70 -9.17
C SER A 501 -30.92 -25.07 -8.46
N LEU A 502 -30.11 -24.30 -9.20
CA LEU A 502 -28.96 -23.57 -8.65
C LEU A 502 -29.40 -22.50 -7.65
N ASP A 503 -30.47 -21.75 -7.93
CA ASP A 503 -30.92 -20.61 -7.14
C ASP A 503 -31.84 -20.96 -5.96
N LYS A 504 -32.49 -22.13 -5.99
CA LYS A 504 -33.38 -22.59 -4.89
C LYS A 504 -32.79 -23.74 -4.12
N GLU A 505 -32.61 -24.90 -4.77
CA GLU A 505 -32.22 -26.14 -4.10
C GLU A 505 -30.77 -26.13 -3.64
N LEU A 506 -29.88 -25.52 -4.44
CA LEU A 506 -28.44 -25.44 -4.19
C LEU A 506 -27.99 -24.03 -3.80
N ARG A 507 -28.92 -23.15 -3.42
CA ARG A 507 -28.68 -21.70 -3.24
C ARG A 507 -27.44 -21.39 -2.40
N GLU A 508 -27.26 -22.08 -1.28
CA GLU A 508 -26.12 -21.89 -0.38
C GLU A 508 -24.79 -22.18 -1.10
N PHE A 509 -24.63 -23.39 -1.64
CA PHE A 509 -23.43 -23.81 -2.36
C PHE A 509 -23.20 -23.00 -3.63
N SER A 510 -24.26 -22.67 -4.35
CA SER A 510 -24.24 -21.79 -5.52
C SER A 510 -23.69 -20.41 -5.18
N THR A 511 -24.11 -19.85 -4.05
CA THR A 511 -23.60 -18.56 -3.57
C THR A 511 -22.12 -18.65 -3.20
N ILE A 512 -21.70 -19.73 -2.55
CA ILE A 512 -20.29 -19.96 -2.19
C ILE A 512 -19.43 -20.11 -3.46
N VAL A 513 -19.87 -20.88 -4.46
CA VAL A 513 -19.16 -21.04 -5.73
C VAL A 513 -19.02 -19.71 -6.46
N LYS A 514 -20.10 -18.91 -6.53
CA LYS A 514 -20.07 -17.56 -7.14
C LYS A 514 -19.10 -16.64 -6.39
N ARG A 515 -19.10 -16.65 -5.05
CA ARG A 515 -18.17 -15.85 -4.23
C ARG A 515 -16.71 -16.31 -4.38
N TYR A 516 -16.46 -17.61 -4.42
CA TYR A 516 -15.11 -18.17 -4.59
C TYR A 516 -14.54 -17.84 -5.97
N GLY A 517 -15.37 -17.91 -7.02
CA GLY A 517 -15.01 -17.62 -8.40
C GLY A 517 -15.34 -16.21 -8.87
N ILE A 518 -15.55 -15.26 -7.95
CA ILE A 518 -16.20 -13.96 -8.25
C ILE A 518 -15.52 -13.20 -9.39
N ALA A 519 -14.19 -13.20 -9.45
CA ALA A 519 -13.42 -12.56 -10.51
C ALA A 519 -13.78 -13.11 -11.92
N LYS A 520 -13.98 -14.43 -12.04
CA LYS A 520 -14.39 -15.06 -13.30
C LYS A 520 -15.80 -14.64 -13.70
N PHE A 521 -16.73 -14.58 -12.75
CA PHE A 521 -18.12 -14.15 -13.04
C PHE A 521 -18.20 -12.68 -13.45
N LEU A 522 -17.35 -11.84 -12.85
CA LEU A 522 -17.29 -10.43 -13.16
C LEU A 522 -16.72 -10.17 -14.55
N GLN A 523 -15.70 -10.91 -14.97
CA GLN A 523 -15.21 -10.95 -16.35
C GLN A 523 -16.34 -11.23 -17.35
N VAL A 524 -17.23 -12.19 -17.06
CA VAL A 524 -18.39 -12.50 -17.91
C VAL A 524 -19.37 -11.33 -17.97
N SER A 525 -19.51 -10.57 -16.89
CA SER A 525 -20.47 -9.47 -16.78
C SER A 525 -19.96 -8.11 -17.28
N ALA A 526 -18.65 -7.97 -17.52
CA ALA A 526 -18.01 -6.71 -17.90
C ALA A 526 -18.26 -6.28 -19.36
N ASN A 527 -18.80 -7.17 -20.20
CA ASN A 527 -19.18 -6.85 -21.59
C ASN A 527 -20.23 -5.72 -21.66
N PRO A 528 -20.20 -4.85 -22.69
CA PRO A 528 -20.95 -3.59 -22.70
C PRO A 528 -22.46 -3.82 -22.56
N ARG A 529 -23.05 -3.36 -21.46
CA ARG A 529 -24.50 -3.43 -21.19
C ARG A 529 -25.29 -2.31 -21.89
N GLY A 530 -24.84 -1.87 -23.07
CA GLY A 530 -25.43 -0.75 -23.82
C GLY A 530 -25.97 -1.07 -25.21
N GLU A 531 -25.70 -2.26 -25.76
CA GLU A 531 -26.18 -2.71 -27.08
C GLU A 531 -27.22 -3.85 -26.92
N GLU A 532 -28.19 -3.94 -27.84
CA GLU A 532 -29.10 -5.09 -27.90
C GLU A 532 -28.29 -6.38 -28.17
N TRP A 533 -28.34 -7.33 -27.24
CA TRP A 533 -27.57 -8.58 -27.39
C TRP A 533 -28.10 -9.41 -28.55
N SER A 534 -27.22 -9.72 -29.51
CA SER A 534 -27.54 -10.67 -30.56
C SER A 534 -27.68 -12.08 -29.99
N ALA A 535 -28.27 -13.00 -30.77
CA ALA A 535 -28.31 -14.42 -30.40
C ALA A 535 -26.90 -15.01 -30.20
N ARG A 536 -25.88 -14.46 -30.88
CA ARG A 536 -24.47 -14.85 -30.71
C ARG A 536 -23.92 -14.38 -29.38
N ASP A 537 -24.28 -13.17 -28.94
CA ASP A 537 -23.82 -12.59 -27.67
C ASP A 537 -24.46 -13.32 -26.49
N LEU A 538 -25.76 -13.65 -26.57
CA LEU A 538 -26.44 -14.50 -25.59
C LEU A 538 -25.82 -15.90 -25.49
N ALA A 539 -25.48 -16.52 -26.64
CA ALA A 539 -24.82 -17.81 -26.68
C ALA A 539 -23.43 -17.76 -26.03
N HIS A 540 -22.65 -16.72 -26.33
CA HIS A 540 -21.34 -16.53 -25.76
C HIS A 540 -21.42 -16.27 -24.25
N PHE A 541 -22.28 -15.36 -23.81
CA PHE A 541 -22.51 -15.07 -22.39
C PHE A 541 -22.88 -16.32 -21.60
N GLY A 542 -23.87 -17.10 -22.07
CA GLY A 542 -24.27 -18.34 -21.40
C GLY A 542 -23.12 -19.34 -21.32
N LYS A 543 -22.30 -19.45 -22.37
CA LYS A 543 -21.12 -20.32 -22.38
C LYS A 543 -20.10 -19.86 -21.33
N GLU A 544 -19.76 -18.58 -21.30
CA GLU A 544 -18.78 -18.04 -20.36
C GLU A 544 -19.29 -18.13 -18.91
N TYR A 545 -20.56 -17.82 -18.65
CA TYR A 545 -21.18 -17.90 -17.32
C TYR A 545 -21.12 -19.32 -16.73
N TYR A 546 -21.57 -20.34 -17.46
CA TYR A 546 -21.51 -21.72 -16.98
C TYR A 546 -20.08 -22.28 -16.94
N SER A 547 -19.17 -21.75 -17.77
CA SER A 547 -17.75 -22.11 -17.72
C SER A 547 -17.07 -21.53 -16.48
N ALA A 548 -17.38 -20.29 -16.10
CA ALA A 548 -16.92 -19.67 -14.85
C ALA A 548 -17.41 -20.46 -13.64
N TYR A 549 -18.69 -20.84 -13.62
CA TYR A 549 -19.29 -21.68 -12.58
C TYR A 549 -18.58 -23.02 -12.42
N ARG A 550 -18.37 -23.70 -13.56
CA ARG A 550 -17.70 -24.99 -13.59
C ARG A 550 -16.26 -24.88 -13.13
N GLY A 551 -15.50 -23.91 -13.64
CA GLY A 551 -14.11 -23.69 -13.24
C GLY A 551 -13.96 -23.39 -11.75
N ALA A 552 -14.85 -22.57 -11.17
CA ALA A 552 -14.86 -22.33 -9.73
C ALA A 552 -15.21 -23.60 -8.93
N THR A 553 -16.17 -24.40 -9.41
CA THR A 553 -16.57 -25.66 -8.77
C THR A 553 -15.45 -26.70 -8.82
N GLU A 554 -14.76 -26.85 -9.95
CA GLU A 554 -13.63 -27.78 -10.11
C GLU A 554 -12.47 -27.41 -9.17
N GLU A 555 -12.14 -26.11 -9.04
CA GLU A 555 -11.16 -25.64 -8.07
C GLU A 555 -11.57 -25.96 -6.62
N MET A 556 -12.82 -25.70 -6.24
CA MET A 556 -13.32 -26.03 -4.90
C MET A 556 -13.32 -27.53 -4.62
N LEU A 557 -13.66 -28.39 -5.60
CA LEU A 557 -13.59 -29.84 -5.47
C LEU A 557 -12.15 -30.32 -5.22
N LYS A 558 -11.16 -29.67 -5.84
CA LYS A 558 -9.74 -29.91 -5.55
C LYS A 558 -9.42 -29.53 -4.11
N LEU A 559 -9.84 -28.34 -3.65
CA LEU A 559 -9.63 -27.91 -2.24
C LEU A 559 -10.25 -28.86 -1.22
N ILE A 560 -11.47 -29.35 -1.49
CA ILE A 560 -12.12 -30.37 -0.67
C ILE A 560 -11.27 -31.63 -0.62
N SER A 561 -10.79 -32.11 -1.77
CA SER A 561 -9.96 -33.33 -1.85
C SER A 561 -8.62 -33.17 -1.13
N ASP A 562 -8.04 -31.97 -1.17
CA ASP A 562 -6.79 -31.66 -0.45
C ASP A 562 -7.03 -31.61 1.08
N SER A 563 -8.16 -31.05 1.51
CA SER A 563 -8.57 -31.02 2.91
C SER A 563 -8.92 -32.41 3.45
N GLU A 564 -9.50 -33.27 2.61
CA GLU A 564 -9.76 -34.68 2.89
C GLU A 564 -8.45 -35.43 3.17
N ARG A 565 -7.41 -35.21 2.35
CA ARG A 565 -6.08 -35.80 2.58
C ARG A 565 -5.46 -35.33 3.90
N ARG A 566 -5.54 -34.03 4.21
CA ARG A 566 -5.05 -33.47 5.48
C ARG A 566 -5.74 -34.08 6.69
N LEU A 567 -7.06 -34.15 6.70
CA LEU A 567 -7.82 -34.75 7.81
C LEU A 567 -7.49 -36.23 8.00
N ASN A 568 -7.30 -36.97 6.91
CA ASN A 568 -6.86 -38.37 7.00
C ASN A 568 -5.43 -38.49 7.54
N ALA A 569 -4.51 -37.59 7.16
CA ALA A 569 -3.18 -37.54 7.76
C ALA A 569 -3.24 -37.21 9.26
N ARG A 570 -4.14 -36.31 9.70
CA ARG A 570 -4.37 -36.07 11.14
C ARG A 570 -4.91 -37.28 11.87
N LEU A 571 -5.75 -38.09 11.24
CA LEU A 571 -6.19 -39.38 11.80
C LEU A 571 -5.04 -40.39 11.89
N GLU A 572 -4.11 -40.41 10.93
CA GLU A 572 -2.90 -41.22 11.02
C GLU A 572 -2.00 -40.76 12.17
N GLU A 573 -1.84 -39.45 12.38
CA GLU A 573 -1.00 -38.90 13.46
C GLU A 573 -1.46 -39.34 14.87
N GLU A 574 -2.71 -39.72 15.07
CA GLU A 574 -3.20 -40.23 16.36
C GLU A 574 -2.86 -41.70 16.61
N LYS A 575 -2.29 -42.41 15.61
CA LYS A 575 -1.91 -43.82 15.75
C LYS A 575 -0.47 -43.96 16.25
N ALA A 576 -0.25 -44.95 17.11
CA ALA A 576 1.08 -45.35 17.54
C ALA A 576 1.93 -45.97 16.39
N THR A 577 1.27 -46.59 15.40
CA THR A 577 1.92 -47.14 14.19
C THR A 577 1.21 -46.61 12.94
N PRO A 578 1.52 -45.38 12.52
CA PRO A 578 0.89 -44.74 11.37
C PRO A 578 1.51 -45.19 10.04
N ASP A 579 0.86 -44.81 8.94
CA ASP A 579 1.53 -44.76 7.64
C ASP A 579 2.51 -43.56 7.60
N PHE A 580 3.77 -43.81 7.96
CA PHE A 580 4.80 -42.76 7.99
C PHE A 580 5.09 -42.14 6.62
N GLU A 581 4.97 -42.90 5.53
CA GLU A 581 5.20 -42.35 4.19
C GLU A 581 4.15 -41.29 3.86
N CYS A 582 2.88 -41.58 4.18
CA CYS A 582 1.78 -40.62 4.08
C CYS A 582 2.05 -39.37 4.95
N LEU A 583 2.47 -39.55 6.20
CA LEU A 583 2.75 -38.44 7.12
C LEU A 583 3.86 -37.51 6.61
N PHE A 584 5.04 -38.05 6.30
CA PHE A 584 6.17 -37.22 5.83
C PHE A 584 5.84 -36.49 4.53
N LYS A 585 5.10 -37.14 3.62
CA LYS A 585 4.62 -36.52 2.40
C LYS A 585 3.70 -35.32 2.72
N GLN A 586 2.70 -35.53 3.56
CA GLN A 586 1.75 -34.47 3.92
C GLN A 586 2.43 -33.30 4.64
N TRP A 587 3.32 -33.57 5.60
CA TRP A 587 4.08 -32.52 6.30
C TRP A 587 4.96 -31.70 5.38
N THR A 588 5.52 -32.33 4.34
CA THR A 588 6.34 -31.65 3.33
C THR A 588 5.46 -30.79 2.42
N GLU A 589 4.35 -31.34 1.91
CA GLU A 589 3.40 -30.62 1.04
C GLU A 589 2.79 -29.39 1.74
N ASP A 590 2.51 -29.49 3.04
CA ASP A 590 1.94 -28.39 3.82
C ASP A 590 2.99 -27.43 4.40
N GLN A 591 4.29 -27.69 4.20
CA GLN A 591 5.39 -26.90 4.78
C GLN A 591 5.33 -26.87 6.32
N GLN A 592 4.99 -28.01 6.93
CA GLN A 592 4.78 -28.18 8.38
C GLN A 592 5.74 -29.22 9.00
N PRO A 593 7.08 -29.09 8.83
CA PRO A 593 8.03 -30.09 9.33
C PRO A 593 8.02 -30.24 10.87
N GLY A 594 7.60 -29.21 11.61
CA GLY A 594 7.44 -29.23 13.07
C GLY A 594 6.38 -30.20 13.57
N ARG A 595 5.51 -30.74 12.71
CA ARG A 595 4.58 -31.81 13.08
C ARG A 595 5.28 -33.12 13.42
N ALA A 596 6.48 -33.34 12.89
CA ALA A 596 7.32 -34.46 13.30
C ALA A 596 7.64 -34.40 14.81
N LEU A 597 7.83 -33.19 15.37
CA LEU A 597 8.04 -33.00 16.80
C LEU A 597 6.77 -33.30 17.60
N LEU A 598 5.62 -32.80 17.13
CA LEU A 598 4.31 -33.04 17.74
C LEU A 598 3.98 -34.54 17.82
N TRP A 599 4.20 -35.29 16.73
CA TRP A 599 3.97 -36.74 16.74
C TRP A 599 4.92 -37.44 17.72
N LYS A 600 6.21 -37.07 17.73
CA LYS A 600 7.21 -37.65 18.63
C LYS A 600 6.86 -37.44 20.11
N GLU A 601 6.35 -36.26 20.46
CA GLU A 601 5.93 -35.94 21.84
C GLU A 601 4.69 -36.72 22.27
N CYS A 602 3.69 -36.83 21.39
CA CYS A 602 2.47 -37.60 21.65
C CYS A 602 2.72 -39.12 21.72
N HIS A 603 3.74 -39.63 21.01
CA HIS A 603 3.99 -41.06 20.82
C HIS A 603 5.42 -41.49 21.17
N ALA A 604 5.99 -40.94 22.26
CA ALA A 604 7.38 -41.17 22.64
C ALA A 604 7.78 -42.66 22.69
N ASP A 605 6.95 -43.50 23.33
CA ASP A 605 7.19 -44.95 23.44
C ASP A 605 7.14 -45.68 22.08
N ALA A 606 6.33 -45.17 21.14
CA ALA A 606 6.23 -45.74 19.80
C ALA A 606 7.40 -45.31 18.93
N PHE A 607 7.85 -44.05 19.06
CA PHE A 607 9.01 -43.52 18.36
C PHE A 607 10.28 -44.33 18.67
N GLU A 608 10.49 -44.74 19.92
CA GLU A 608 11.65 -45.56 20.29
C GLU A 608 11.69 -46.92 19.58
N LYS A 609 10.52 -47.46 19.24
CA LYS A 609 10.34 -48.74 18.54
C LYS A 609 10.39 -48.62 17.02
N CYS A 610 10.46 -47.39 16.48
CA CYS A 610 10.60 -47.18 15.03
C CYS A 610 11.94 -47.72 14.52
N SER A 611 11.97 -48.12 13.24
CA SER A 611 13.21 -48.51 12.57
C SER A 611 14.14 -47.31 12.39
N ASP A 612 15.45 -47.58 12.26
CA ASP A 612 16.46 -46.54 12.05
C ASP A 612 16.12 -45.67 10.83
N ARG A 613 15.65 -46.28 9.74
CA ARG A 613 15.20 -45.55 8.53
C ARG A 613 14.10 -44.52 8.82
N ILE A 614 13.15 -44.82 9.71
CA ILE A 614 12.09 -43.88 10.09
C ILE A 614 12.69 -42.78 10.96
N LYS A 615 13.53 -43.13 11.95
CA LYS A 615 14.22 -42.17 12.82
C LYS A 615 15.07 -41.18 12.01
N ASP A 616 15.82 -41.64 11.01
CA ASP A 616 16.58 -40.80 10.09
C ASP A 616 15.70 -39.79 9.34
N LYS A 617 14.49 -40.21 8.91
CA LYS A 617 13.55 -39.32 8.22
C LYS A 617 12.94 -38.28 9.15
N PHE A 618 12.72 -38.63 10.43
CA PHE A 618 12.38 -37.64 11.46
C PHE A 618 13.50 -36.61 11.64
N GLU A 619 14.75 -37.05 11.72
CA GLU A 619 15.91 -36.14 11.85
C GLU A 619 16.04 -35.19 10.65
N GLU A 620 15.89 -35.69 9.42
CA GLU A 620 15.87 -34.86 8.22
C GLU A 620 14.77 -33.79 8.28
N THR A 621 13.55 -34.23 8.63
CA THR A 621 12.37 -33.35 8.71
C THR A 621 12.56 -32.28 9.79
N LEU A 622 13.04 -32.67 10.98
CA LEU A 622 13.35 -31.74 12.07
C LEU A 622 14.54 -30.82 11.72
N GLY A 623 15.48 -31.28 10.90
CA GLY A 623 16.54 -30.45 10.32
C GLY A 623 15.98 -29.31 9.47
N VAL A 624 14.95 -29.56 8.65
CA VAL A 624 14.23 -28.51 7.91
C VAL A 624 13.52 -27.55 8.87
N PHE A 625 12.82 -28.08 9.89
CA PHE A 625 12.17 -27.25 10.90
C PHE A 625 13.15 -26.31 11.61
N ASN A 626 14.30 -26.82 12.04
CA ASN A 626 15.32 -26.03 12.72
C ASN A 626 15.89 -24.91 11.84
N ARG A 627 16.14 -25.17 10.55
CA ARG A 627 16.58 -24.14 9.59
C ARG A 627 15.53 -23.06 9.38
N LEU A 628 14.25 -23.45 9.31
CA LEU A 628 13.14 -22.49 9.30
C LEU A 628 13.16 -21.67 10.59
N MET A 629 13.22 -22.28 11.78
CA MET A 629 13.22 -21.54 13.05
C MET A 629 14.40 -20.56 13.20
N ARG A 630 15.55 -20.87 12.60
CA ARG A 630 16.75 -19.99 12.58
C ARG A 630 16.71 -18.89 11.51
N GLY A 631 15.74 -18.90 10.61
CA GLY A 631 15.70 -17.95 9.48
C GLY A 631 16.67 -18.28 8.36
N GLU A 632 17.26 -19.48 8.31
CA GLU A 632 18.12 -19.94 7.21
C GLU A 632 17.30 -20.30 5.95
N MET A 633 15.97 -20.48 6.12
CA MET A 633 14.98 -20.69 5.07
C MET A 633 13.77 -19.79 5.31
N HIS A 634 13.12 -19.35 4.23
CA HIS A 634 11.92 -18.51 4.24
C HIS A 634 10.81 -19.12 3.40
N LEU A 635 9.56 -18.95 3.82
CA LEU A 635 8.38 -19.43 3.08
C LEU A 635 7.82 -18.38 2.11
N SER A 636 8.11 -17.09 2.33
CA SER A 636 7.75 -16.00 1.41
C SER A 636 8.86 -15.70 0.40
N ALA A 637 8.47 -15.39 -0.83
CA ALA A 637 9.36 -14.71 -1.77
C ALA A 637 9.62 -13.30 -1.22
N LYS A 638 10.89 -12.89 -1.10
CA LYS A 638 11.29 -11.59 -0.56
C LYS A 638 10.48 -10.47 -1.24
N PHE A 639 9.64 -9.79 -0.48
CA PHE A 639 9.05 -8.53 -0.90
C PHE A 639 10.15 -7.47 -0.83
N GLU A 640 10.80 -7.22 -1.97
CA GLU A 640 11.64 -6.05 -2.19
C GLU A 640 10.75 -4.93 -2.72
N ASN A 641 10.24 -4.08 -1.84
CA ASN A 641 9.75 -2.78 -2.28
C ASN A 641 10.98 -1.93 -2.64
N ARG A 642 11.28 -1.84 -3.94
CA ARG A 642 12.10 -0.75 -4.48
C ARG A 642 11.18 0.44 -4.71
N LEU A 643 11.22 1.39 -3.80
CA LEU A 643 10.86 2.78 -4.10
C LEU A 643 12.17 3.55 -4.19
N ASN A 644 12.27 4.50 -5.13
CA ASN A 644 13.45 5.36 -5.28
C ASN A 644 13.59 6.26 -4.05
N GLU A 645 14.38 5.81 -3.07
CA GLU A 645 14.51 6.46 -1.75
C GLU A 645 15.06 7.90 -1.83
N ALA A 646 15.85 8.27 -2.84
CA ALA A 646 16.47 9.60 -2.90
C ALA A 646 15.50 10.72 -3.30
N ALA A 647 14.66 10.51 -4.33
CA ALA A 647 13.76 11.54 -4.86
C ALA A 647 12.63 11.89 -3.87
N ASP A 648 11.99 10.86 -3.28
CA ASP A 648 10.95 11.05 -2.27
C ASP A 648 11.49 11.79 -1.03
N VAL A 649 12.73 11.52 -0.63
CA VAL A 649 13.35 12.15 0.54
C VAL A 649 13.79 13.59 0.26
N LYS A 650 14.30 13.88 -0.95
CA LYS A 650 14.55 15.25 -1.43
C LYS A 650 13.28 16.10 -1.33
N ALA A 651 12.18 15.62 -1.90
CA ALA A 651 10.91 16.35 -1.95
C ALA A 651 10.40 16.65 -0.52
N LYS A 652 10.51 15.67 0.39
CA LYS A 652 10.18 15.87 1.82
C LYS A 652 11.01 16.99 2.46
N ALA A 653 12.33 17.03 2.25
CA ALA A 653 13.19 18.08 2.81
C ALA A 653 12.75 19.48 2.36
N ILE A 654 12.50 19.66 1.06
CA ILE A 654 12.04 20.94 0.48
C ILE A 654 10.68 21.34 1.08
N GLN A 655 9.76 20.39 1.23
CA GLN A 655 8.43 20.65 1.77
C GLN A 655 8.49 21.09 3.24
N LEU A 656 9.27 20.40 4.08
CA LEU A 656 9.44 20.76 5.48
C LEU A 656 10.04 22.17 5.62
N PHE A 657 11.02 22.52 4.78
CA PHE A 657 11.57 23.87 4.72
C PHE A 657 10.52 24.92 4.33
N ARG A 658 9.74 24.68 3.26
CA ARG A 658 8.66 25.59 2.82
C ARG A 658 7.60 25.80 3.91
N LYS A 659 7.21 24.73 4.61
CA LYS A 659 6.26 24.77 5.73
C LYS A 659 6.84 25.39 7.00
N LYS A 660 8.11 25.78 7.00
CA LYS A 660 8.87 26.26 8.16
C LYS A 660 8.84 25.25 9.32
N ASP A 661 8.76 23.97 9.00
CA ASP A 661 8.79 22.89 9.99
C ASP A 661 10.23 22.50 10.31
N LYS A 662 10.82 23.27 11.23
CA LYS A 662 12.18 23.04 11.71
C LYS A 662 12.32 21.69 12.41
N ALA A 663 11.32 21.28 13.18
CA ALA A 663 11.36 20.04 13.96
C ALA A 663 11.42 18.83 13.02
N GLY A 664 10.59 18.81 11.97
CA GLY A 664 10.62 17.78 10.95
C GLY A 664 11.93 17.73 10.16
N LEU A 665 12.55 18.88 9.86
CA LEU A 665 13.87 18.92 9.20
C LEU A 665 15.00 18.35 10.08
N VAL A 666 14.99 18.66 11.39
CA VAL A 666 15.96 18.10 12.34
C VAL A 666 15.80 16.57 12.39
N GLN A 667 14.56 16.11 12.50
CA GLN A 667 14.24 14.68 12.48
C GLN A 667 14.74 13.99 11.20
N LEU A 668 14.47 14.61 10.04
CA LEU A 668 14.90 14.10 8.75
C LEU A 668 16.43 14.01 8.65
N LYS A 669 17.14 15.03 9.15
CA LYS A 669 18.60 15.04 9.20
C LYS A 669 19.13 13.86 10.03
N GLU A 670 18.59 13.63 11.22
CA GLU A 670 19.00 12.52 12.10
C GLU A 670 18.77 11.15 11.43
N SER A 671 17.61 10.95 10.78
CA SER A 671 17.35 9.72 10.02
C SER A 671 18.30 9.54 8.83
N LEU A 672 18.63 10.63 8.12
CA LEU A 672 19.57 10.63 7.00
C LEU A 672 21.02 10.35 7.45
N GLU A 673 21.44 10.83 8.62
CA GLU A 673 22.76 10.53 9.19
C GLU A 673 22.91 9.05 9.53
N LEU A 674 21.82 8.41 9.99
CA LEU A 674 21.78 6.97 10.22
C LEU A 674 21.81 6.18 8.90
N ALA A 675 21.04 6.61 7.91
CA ALA A 675 20.94 5.96 6.60
C ALA A 675 22.21 6.13 5.75
N ALA A 676 22.92 7.26 5.85
CA ALA A 676 24.14 7.55 5.09
C ALA A 676 25.29 6.55 5.34
N GLN A 677 25.21 5.73 6.39
CA GLN A 677 26.15 4.61 6.60
C GLN A 677 25.96 3.46 5.59
N THR A 678 24.90 3.48 4.77
CA THR A 678 24.49 2.38 3.87
C THR A 678 24.54 2.69 2.37
N GLY A 679 24.77 3.94 1.94
CA GLY A 679 24.97 4.26 0.52
C GLY A 679 25.24 5.76 0.19
N PRO A 680 25.93 6.06 -0.92
CA PRO A 680 26.37 7.43 -1.30
C PRO A 680 25.29 8.32 -1.93
N GLU A 681 24.13 7.78 -2.32
CA GLU A 681 23.06 8.50 -3.03
C GLU A 681 22.26 9.48 -2.15
N LEU A 682 22.17 9.23 -0.83
CA LEU A 682 21.43 10.09 0.11
C LEU A 682 22.25 11.24 0.68
N GLU A 683 23.56 11.29 0.39
CA GLU A 683 24.46 12.28 0.98
C GLU A 683 24.20 13.71 0.47
N SER A 684 23.92 13.88 -0.82
CA SER A 684 23.56 15.18 -1.37
C SER A 684 22.21 15.69 -0.82
N VAL A 685 21.27 14.77 -0.53
CA VAL A 685 19.99 15.10 0.12
C VAL A 685 20.18 15.47 1.59
N ARG A 686 21.16 14.86 2.28
CA ARG A 686 21.57 15.30 3.63
C ARG A 686 22.10 16.73 3.60
N TRP A 687 23.01 17.06 2.67
CA TRP A 687 23.52 18.43 2.55
C TRP A 687 22.40 19.43 2.23
N LEU A 688 21.45 19.08 1.37
CA LEU A 688 20.26 19.90 1.12
C LEU A 688 19.47 20.16 2.42
N THR A 689 19.23 19.11 3.21
CA THR A 689 18.51 19.19 4.49
C THR A 689 19.25 20.08 5.50
N GLU A 690 20.58 19.95 5.58
CA GLU A 690 21.44 20.79 6.41
C GLU A 690 21.44 22.25 5.95
N ALA A 691 21.47 22.50 4.63
CA ALA A 691 21.40 23.84 4.06
C ALA A 691 20.07 24.52 4.42
N CYS A 692 18.95 23.80 4.33
CA CYS A 692 17.63 24.27 4.74
C CYS A 692 17.59 24.63 6.24
N LEU A 693 18.11 23.76 7.11
CA LEU A 693 18.18 24.02 8.55
C LEU A 693 19.04 25.24 8.88
N ALA A 694 20.23 25.34 8.28
CA ALA A 694 21.12 26.49 8.46
C ALA A 694 20.44 27.80 8.04
N ARG A 695 19.71 27.80 6.92
CA ARG A 695 18.94 28.96 6.47
C ARG A 695 17.82 29.34 7.44
N MET A 696 17.10 28.36 8.00
CA MET A 696 16.08 28.62 9.04
C MET A 696 16.67 29.17 10.34
N ASP A 697 17.92 28.82 10.66
CA ASP A 697 18.66 29.35 11.81
C ASP A 697 19.26 30.74 11.55
N GLY A 698 19.13 31.29 10.34
CA GLY A 698 19.80 32.53 9.92
C GLY A 698 21.31 32.38 9.71
N ARG A 699 21.84 31.14 9.69
CA ARG A 699 23.25 30.82 9.41
C ARG A 699 23.46 30.72 7.90
N LEU A 700 23.46 31.87 7.23
CA LEU A 700 23.50 31.95 5.76
C LEU A 700 24.82 31.42 5.16
N GLU A 701 25.94 31.58 5.86
CA GLU A 701 27.25 31.06 5.44
C GLU A 701 27.29 29.54 5.44
N ASP A 702 26.87 28.91 6.54
CA ASP A 702 26.75 27.45 6.63
C ASP A 702 25.81 26.90 5.55
N SER A 703 24.69 27.60 5.28
CA SER A 703 23.74 27.22 4.24
C SER A 703 24.39 27.22 2.85
N LEU A 704 25.15 28.26 2.52
CA LEU A 704 25.90 28.35 1.26
C LEU A 704 26.97 27.26 1.14
N GLU A 705 27.70 26.96 2.22
CA GLU A 705 28.71 25.89 2.21
C GLU A 705 28.10 24.52 1.87
N HIS A 706 26.92 24.23 2.41
CA HIS A 706 26.21 22.99 2.10
C HIS A 706 25.70 22.94 0.64
N TYR A 707 25.21 24.06 0.09
CA TYR A 707 24.86 24.12 -1.34
C TYR A 707 26.07 24.01 -2.26
N GLN A 708 27.21 24.60 -1.87
CA GLN A 708 28.45 24.48 -2.64
C GLN A 708 28.92 23.02 -2.74
N LYS A 709 28.80 22.23 -1.66
CA LYS A 709 29.11 20.78 -1.69
C LYS A 709 28.27 20.01 -2.72
N ILE A 710 27.02 20.40 -2.92
CA ILE A 710 26.13 19.81 -3.95
C ILE A 710 26.61 20.22 -5.35
N ILE A 711 26.97 21.49 -5.54
CA ILE A 711 27.46 22.04 -6.81
C ILE A 711 28.79 21.38 -7.21
N ASP A 712 29.74 21.27 -6.28
CA ASP A 712 31.07 20.67 -6.51
C ASP A 712 30.99 19.18 -6.89
N ARG A 713 29.92 18.50 -6.48
CA ARG A 713 29.65 17.11 -6.82
C ARG A 713 29.00 16.94 -8.19
N GLU A 714 28.56 18.02 -8.83
CA GLU A 714 27.79 18.02 -10.07
C GLU A 714 26.57 17.08 -10.02
N ASP A 715 25.90 17.03 -8.86
CA ASP A 715 24.74 16.15 -8.68
C ASP A 715 23.55 16.65 -9.52
N GLY A 716 23.38 16.07 -10.70
CA GLY A 716 22.40 16.53 -11.70
C GLY A 716 20.97 16.63 -11.18
N ALA A 717 20.57 15.84 -10.17
CA ALA A 717 19.23 15.90 -9.60
C ALA A 717 19.01 17.11 -8.67
N LEU A 718 20.08 17.68 -8.10
CA LEU A 718 20.04 18.75 -7.11
C LEU A 718 20.76 20.04 -7.54
N LEU A 719 21.55 19.99 -8.60
CA LEU A 719 22.39 21.10 -9.05
C LEU A 719 21.58 22.37 -9.32
N GLU A 720 20.48 22.25 -10.06
CA GLU A 720 19.62 23.40 -10.38
C GLU A 720 18.97 24.00 -9.11
N ASP A 721 18.55 23.16 -8.16
CA ASP A 721 17.99 23.60 -6.88
C ASP A 721 19.05 24.31 -6.01
N ALA A 722 20.28 23.80 -6.00
CA ALA A 722 21.40 24.39 -5.27
C ALA A 722 21.79 25.76 -5.86
N LEU A 723 21.89 25.87 -7.19
CA LEU A 723 22.20 27.14 -7.85
C LEU A 723 21.12 28.20 -7.60
N LEU A 724 19.83 27.84 -7.69
CA LEU A 724 18.73 28.74 -7.35
C LEU A 724 18.79 29.23 -5.90
N ALA A 725 19.15 28.33 -4.97
CA ALA A 725 19.32 28.70 -3.58
C ALA A 725 20.52 29.65 -3.39
N VAL A 726 21.64 29.41 -4.08
CA VAL A 726 22.80 30.31 -4.08
C VAL A 726 22.44 31.69 -4.62
N VAL A 727 21.66 31.80 -5.70
CA VAL A 727 21.17 33.10 -6.22
C VAL A 727 20.38 33.84 -5.14
N ALA A 728 19.41 33.17 -4.51
CA ALA A 728 18.58 33.79 -3.48
C ALA A 728 19.41 34.25 -2.26
N LEU A 729 20.31 33.40 -1.77
CA LEU A 729 21.20 33.71 -0.65
C LEU A 729 22.18 34.84 -0.98
N SER A 730 22.68 34.87 -2.21
CA SER A 730 23.57 35.93 -2.71
C SER A 730 22.88 37.29 -2.71
N PHE A 731 21.60 37.37 -3.12
CA PHE A 731 20.81 38.59 -3.01
C PHE A 731 20.56 39.01 -1.55
N GLU A 732 20.23 38.06 -0.66
CA GLU A 732 20.05 38.33 0.77
C GLU A 732 21.33 38.88 1.42
N ARG A 733 22.50 38.39 1.00
CA ARG A 733 23.82 38.83 1.48
C ARG A 733 24.39 40.04 0.73
N LYS A 734 23.73 40.49 -0.34
CA LYS A 734 24.20 41.55 -1.26
C LYS A 734 25.52 41.19 -1.99
N GLU A 735 25.75 39.92 -2.22
CA GLU A 735 26.91 39.37 -2.95
C GLU A 735 26.55 39.16 -4.43
N ILE A 736 26.52 40.26 -5.20
CA ILE A 736 25.99 40.24 -6.57
C ILE A 736 26.82 39.34 -7.52
N ASP A 737 28.14 39.25 -7.32
CA ASP A 737 29.03 38.43 -8.17
C ASP A 737 28.69 36.93 -8.10
N ASN A 738 28.33 36.43 -6.91
CA ASN A 738 27.90 35.04 -6.73
C ASN A 738 26.55 34.77 -7.42
N ALA A 739 25.64 35.76 -7.39
CA ALA A 739 24.37 35.67 -8.11
C ALA A 739 24.58 35.66 -9.64
N PHE A 740 25.55 36.42 -10.15
CA PHE A 740 25.92 36.40 -11.58
C PHE A 740 26.41 35.03 -12.01
N LEU A 741 27.41 34.47 -11.32
CA LEU A 741 27.97 33.16 -11.64
C LEU A 741 26.91 32.07 -11.57
N ALA A 742 26.07 32.06 -10.53
CA ALA A 742 25.04 31.05 -10.38
C ALA A 742 23.94 31.15 -11.45
N LEU A 743 23.51 32.37 -11.84
CA LEU A 743 22.56 32.55 -12.94
C LEU A 743 23.16 32.22 -14.31
N GLU A 744 24.44 32.49 -14.52
CA GLU A 744 25.15 32.10 -15.74
C GLU A 744 25.22 30.57 -15.85
N CYS A 745 25.55 29.86 -14.76
CA CYS A 745 25.48 28.40 -14.70
C CYS A 745 24.06 27.89 -14.96
N LEU A 746 23.03 28.48 -14.35
CA LEU A 746 21.62 28.12 -14.58
C LEU A 746 21.21 28.32 -16.04
N MET A 747 21.63 29.41 -16.67
CA MET A 747 21.39 29.66 -18.10
C MET A 747 22.08 28.60 -18.98
N GLY A 748 23.27 28.15 -18.59
CA GLY A 748 23.96 27.03 -19.24
C GLY A 748 23.22 25.70 -19.12
N LEU A 749 22.43 25.49 -18.05
CA LEU A 749 21.57 24.32 -17.88
C LEU A 749 20.27 24.45 -18.69
N SER A 750 19.64 25.63 -18.65
CA SER A 750 18.40 25.89 -19.38
C SER A 750 18.24 27.36 -19.74
N ILE A 751 17.82 27.60 -20.99
CA ILE A 751 17.56 28.95 -21.50
C ILE A 751 16.37 29.64 -20.79
N ALA A 752 15.54 28.90 -20.04
CA ALA A 752 14.48 29.46 -19.21
C ALA A 752 14.99 30.50 -18.19
N TYR A 753 16.27 30.44 -17.83
CA TYR A 753 16.89 31.38 -16.90
C TYR A 753 17.43 32.65 -17.57
N ALA A 754 17.49 32.69 -18.90
CA ALA A 754 18.03 33.81 -19.67
C ALA A 754 17.32 35.15 -19.36
N PRO A 755 15.98 35.24 -19.23
CA PRO A 755 15.33 36.49 -18.86
C PRO A 755 15.75 37.02 -17.48
N LYS A 756 15.94 36.13 -16.49
CA LYS A 756 16.38 36.52 -15.15
C LYS A 756 17.83 37.00 -15.14
N TYR A 757 18.70 36.34 -15.91
CA TYR A 757 20.09 36.76 -16.09
C TYR A 757 20.18 38.10 -16.82
N ALA A 758 19.37 38.32 -17.85
CA ALA A 758 19.28 39.57 -18.58
C ALA A 758 18.81 40.73 -17.69
N GLU A 759 17.82 40.51 -16.81
CA GLU A 759 17.41 41.52 -15.81
C GLU A 759 18.55 41.83 -14.83
N LEU A 760 19.30 40.83 -14.37
CA LEU A 760 20.44 41.08 -13.48
C LEU A 760 21.54 41.91 -14.17
N LEU A 761 21.85 41.60 -15.43
CA LEU A 761 22.77 42.37 -16.26
C LEU A 761 22.28 43.82 -16.46
N ARG A 762 20.99 44.01 -16.72
CA ARG A 762 20.35 45.33 -16.82
C ARG A 762 20.49 46.11 -15.52
N ALA A 763 20.17 45.48 -14.38
CA ALA A 763 20.30 46.11 -13.05
C ALA A 763 21.75 46.49 -12.73
N ALA A 764 22.74 45.76 -13.23
CA ALA A 764 24.16 46.07 -13.11
C ALA A 764 24.68 47.08 -14.16
N GLY A 765 23.82 47.57 -15.06
CA GLY A 765 24.19 48.53 -16.11
C GLY A 765 24.93 47.92 -17.31
N MET A 766 24.97 46.60 -17.45
CA MET A 766 25.57 45.89 -18.58
C MET A 766 24.59 45.82 -19.77
N VAL A 767 24.31 46.98 -20.37
CA VAL A 767 23.22 47.17 -21.33
C VAL A 767 23.31 46.25 -22.55
N GLU A 768 24.47 46.25 -23.24
CA GLU A 768 24.66 45.48 -24.48
C GLU A 768 24.46 43.98 -24.26
N LYS A 769 25.09 43.43 -23.22
CA LYS A 769 24.95 42.01 -22.86
C LYS A 769 23.51 41.65 -22.48
N SER A 770 22.83 42.51 -21.73
CA SER A 770 21.43 42.26 -21.34
C SER A 770 20.51 42.15 -22.57
N LEU A 771 20.63 43.08 -23.52
CA LEU A 771 19.85 43.06 -24.76
C LEU A 771 20.15 41.84 -25.63
N GLU A 772 21.43 41.45 -25.72
CA GLU A 772 21.85 40.23 -26.44
C GLU A 772 21.18 38.97 -25.87
N ILE A 773 21.16 38.83 -24.54
CA ILE A 773 20.52 37.69 -23.88
C ILE A 773 19.00 37.69 -24.09
N TYR A 774 18.32 38.84 -23.99
CA TYR A 774 16.88 38.92 -24.29
C TYR A 774 16.57 38.52 -25.73
N ALA A 775 17.34 39.04 -26.70
CA ALA A 775 17.15 38.75 -28.11
C ALA A 775 17.35 37.25 -28.39
N GLY A 776 18.45 36.66 -27.90
CA GLY A 776 18.73 35.24 -28.10
C GLY A 776 17.69 34.30 -27.46
N TYR A 777 17.11 34.69 -26.32
CA TYR A 777 16.00 33.95 -25.70
C TYR A 777 14.71 34.03 -26.55
N LEU A 778 14.33 35.24 -26.98
CA LEU A 778 13.08 35.46 -27.73
C LEU A 778 13.12 34.91 -29.15
N GLU A 779 14.30 34.71 -29.74
CA GLU A 779 14.45 33.93 -30.98
C GLU A 779 13.98 32.47 -30.81
N GLN A 780 14.20 31.89 -29.63
CA GLN A 780 13.80 30.51 -29.32
C GLN A 780 12.39 30.45 -28.71
N CYS A 781 11.98 31.49 -27.99
CA CYS A 781 10.69 31.60 -27.31
C CYS A 781 9.88 32.82 -27.80
N PRO A 782 9.49 32.90 -29.09
CA PRO A 782 8.88 34.09 -29.66
C PRO A 782 7.45 34.37 -29.15
N VAL A 783 6.85 33.42 -28.42
CA VAL A 783 5.51 33.52 -27.84
C VAL A 783 5.52 33.91 -26.36
N ASP A 784 6.69 34.16 -25.77
CA ASP A 784 6.80 34.67 -24.39
C ASP A 784 6.45 36.17 -24.34
N ILE A 785 5.15 36.43 -24.25
CA ILE A 785 4.60 37.80 -24.17
C ILE A 785 5.19 38.58 -22.97
N PRO A 786 5.24 38.06 -21.74
CA PRO A 786 5.84 38.77 -20.61
C PRO A 786 7.29 39.22 -20.86
N THR A 787 8.14 38.35 -21.41
CA THR A 787 9.53 38.71 -21.69
C THR A 787 9.65 39.67 -22.86
N MET A 788 8.82 39.53 -23.89
CA MET A 788 8.75 40.47 -25.02
C MET A 788 8.31 41.87 -24.57
N MET A 789 7.34 41.96 -23.65
CA MET A 789 6.92 43.21 -23.03
C MET A 789 8.07 43.86 -22.24
N ARG A 790 8.81 43.09 -21.43
CA ARG A 790 9.98 43.59 -20.68
C ARG A 790 11.07 44.13 -21.60
N LEU A 791 11.35 43.45 -22.72
CA LEU A 791 12.30 43.92 -23.72
C LEU A 791 11.82 45.24 -24.36
N GLY A 792 10.54 45.34 -24.71
CA GLY A 792 9.93 46.57 -25.22
C GLY A 792 10.03 47.74 -24.23
N ASP A 793 9.78 47.49 -22.95
CA ASP A 793 9.92 48.49 -21.88
C ASP A 793 11.37 48.93 -21.73
N TYR A 794 12.32 47.99 -21.81
CA TYR A 794 13.75 48.28 -21.71
C TYR A 794 14.25 49.11 -22.90
N TYR A 795 13.82 48.81 -24.14
CA TYR A 795 14.12 49.65 -25.30
C TYR A 795 13.58 51.07 -25.15
N ARG A 796 12.39 51.23 -24.56
CA ARG A 796 11.81 52.55 -24.29
C ARG A 796 12.67 53.35 -23.29
N GLU A 797 13.15 52.72 -22.22
CA GLU A 797 14.05 53.35 -21.24
C GLU A 797 15.37 53.81 -21.87
N LEU A 798 15.87 53.07 -22.87
CA LEU A 798 17.07 53.41 -23.62
C LEU A 798 16.83 54.44 -24.75
N ASN A 799 15.60 54.96 -24.90
CA ASN A 799 15.14 55.81 -26.01
C ASN A 799 15.27 55.16 -27.41
N CYS A 800 15.29 53.82 -27.49
CA CYS A 800 15.25 53.07 -28.74
C CYS A 800 13.79 52.84 -29.16
N LEU A 801 13.13 53.88 -29.67
CA LEU A 801 11.68 53.85 -29.95
C LEU A 801 11.29 52.84 -31.04
N GLU A 802 12.14 52.66 -32.07
CA GLU A 802 11.89 51.67 -33.13
C GLU A 802 11.89 50.23 -32.59
N GLY A 803 12.89 49.88 -31.77
CA GLY A 803 12.98 48.57 -31.12
C GLY A 803 11.81 48.31 -30.17
N ALA A 804 11.40 49.32 -29.42
CA ALA A 804 10.22 49.24 -28.55
C ALA A 804 8.93 48.98 -29.37
N GLN A 805 8.71 49.72 -30.45
CA GLN A 805 7.55 49.50 -31.34
C GLN A 805 7.53 48.11 -31.94
N MET A 806 8.69 47.58 -32.37
CA MET A 806 8.79 46.22 -32.90
C MET A 806 8.39 45.18 -31.87
N ALA A 807 8.90 45.27 -30.63
CA ALA A 807 8.56 44.35 -29.56
C ALA A 807 7.06 44.34 -29.23
N TYR A 808 6.44 45.52 -29.09
CA TYR A 808 5.00 45.60 -28.79
C TYR A 808 4.11 45.16 -29.95
N ARG A 809 4.51 45.41 -31.21
CA ARG A 809 3.76 44.90 -32.37
C ARG A 809 3.79 43.39 -32.42
N HIS A 810 4.95 42.78 -32.13
CA HIS A 810 5.08 41.33 -32.02
C HIS A 810 4.16 40.76 -30.93
N VAL A 811 4.05 41.44 -29.77
CA VAL A 811 3.06 41.05 -28.74
C VAL A 811 1.64 41.04 -29.30
N LEU A 812 1.25 42.03 -30.11
CA LEU A 812 -0.08 42.08 -30.72
C LEU A 812 -0.30 41.10 -31.87
N GLU A 813 0.76 40.58 -32.49
CA GLU A 813 0.67 39.49 -33.45
C GLU A 813 0.37 38.15 -32.76
N VAL A 814 0.91 37.95 -31.55
CA VAL A 814 0.70 36.73 -30.74
C VAL A 814 -0.59 36.81 -29.91
N ASP A 815 -0.87 37.97 -29.30
CA ASP A 815 -2.08 38.26 -28.51
C ASP A 815 -2.71 39.58 -28.99
N PRO A 816 -3.61 39.51 -30.00
CA PRO A 816 -4.26 40.68 -30.58
C PRO A 816 -5.09 41.49 -29.58
N ASP A 817 -5.47 40.93 -28.44
CA ASP A 817 -6.31 41.57 -27.42
C ASP A 817 -5.53 42.21 -26.28
N ASN A 818 -4.19 42.15 -26.30
CA ASN A 818 -3.31 42.69 -25.27
C ASN A 818 -3.45 44.22 -25.10
N GLN A 819 -4.21 44.64 -24.09
CA GLN A 819 -4.50 46.06 -23.84
C GLN A 819 -3.25 46.85 -23.41
N ALA A 820 -2.29 46.21 -22.74
CA ALA A 820 -1.06 46.86 -22.29
C ALA A 820 -0.17 47.24 -23.48
N ALA A 821 0.06 46.31 -24.42
CA ALA A 821 0.82 46.59 -25.63
C ALA A 821 0.15 47.65 -26.53
N LYS A 822 -1.19 47.62 -26.68
CA LYS A 822 -1.96 48.64 -27.43
C LYS A 822 -1.72 50.04 -26.87
N LYS A 823 -1.90 50.21 -25.56
CA LYS A 823 -1.74 51.49 -24.88
C LYS A 823 -0.32 52.04 -25.02
N VAL A 824 0.69 51.19 -24.84
CA VAL A 824 2.09 51.63 -24.93
C VAL A 824 2.48 51.99 -26.36
N LEU A 825 1.95 51.30 -27.38
CA LEU A 825 2.17 51.67 -28.78
C LEU A 825 1.54 53.02 -29.13
N GLU A 826 0.38 53.36 -28.59
CA GLU A 826 -0.25 54.68 -28.76
C GLU A 826 0.65 55.78 -28.16
N ASP A 827 1.15 55.58 -26.94
CA ASP A 827 2.03 56.55 -26.25
C ASP A 827 3.38 56.76 -26.98
N VAL A 828 3.96 55.69 -27.53
CA VAL A 828 5.23 55.74 -28.30
C VAL A 828 5.03 56.35 -29.70
N SER A 829 3.81 56.28 -30.26
CA SER A 829 3.48 56.87 -31.56
C SER A 829 3.17 58.37 -31.49
N VAL A 830 2.80 58.88 -30.31
CA VAL A 830 2.47 60.31 -30.07
C VAL A 830 3.71 61.17 -29.75
N CYS A 831 4.86 60.54 -29.45
CA CYS A 831 6.12 61.23 -29.13
C CYS A 831 7.10 61.40 -30.32
N GLN A 832 6.74 60.98 -31.53
CA GLN A 832 7.41 61.33 -32.79
C GLN A 832 6.84 62.63 -33.35
#